data_AF-A0A8C0Z7V4-F1
#
_entry.id   AF-A0A8C0Z7V4-F1
#
_cell.length_a   1.000
_cell.length_b   1.000
_cell.length_c   1.000
_cell.angle_alpha   90.00
_cell.angle_beta   90.00
_cell.angle_gamma   90.00
#
_symmetry.space_group_name_H-M   'P 1'
#
loop_
_entity.id
_entity.type
_entity.pdbx_description
1 polymer ?
#
loop_
_entity_poly.entity_id
_entity_poly.type
_entity_poly.pdbx_seq_one_letter_code
_entity_poly.pdbx_strand_id
1 'polypeptide(L)'
;MWPFICQFIEKLFRETIEPAVRGANNHLSTFSFTKIDIGHQPLRINGVKVYTENVDKRQIILDLQISFVGNCEIDLEIKRYFCRAGVKSIQIHGTMRVILEPLIGDMPLIGALSLFFLRKPLLEINWTGLTNLLDVPGLNGLSDTIILDIISNYLVLPNRITVPLVSEVQIAQLRFPIPKGVLRIHFIEAQDLEGKDTYLKGIVKGKSDPYGIIRVGNQIFQSKVIKENLNPKWNEVYEALVYEHPGQELEIELFDEDPDKDDFLGSLMIDLIEVEKERLLDEWFTLDEVSKGKLHLKLEWLTLMPTADNLDKVLTSIRADKDQANDGLSSALLILYLDSARNLPSGKKINSNPNPLVLLSVGHKAQESKIRYKTNEPVWEENFTFFVHNPKRQDLEVEVRDEQHQCSLGNLKLPLSQLLESEDLTMHQRFHLSNSGPNSTINMKIALRVLSLEKQARSPDHQHSAQVKRPSFSKDARKSSFKPQVPVSPASDPNKPVPASPVTDSDKKTDTSDKSQPPNASPQWPTDLSRSSSSLHASNFSYSPSHLSVKEPTPSIASDISLPIATQELRQRLRQLENGTTLGQSPLGQIQLTIRHSSQRNKLIVVVHSCRNLIAFSEEGSDPYVRMYLLPDKRRSGRRKTHVSKKTLNPVFDQMFDFSVSLPEVQRRTLDVAVKNSGGFLSKDKGLLGKLLIPLASEELAKGWTQWYDLTEDGTRPQGAS
;
A
#
# COMPACT_ATOMS: atom_id res chain seq x y z
N MET A 1 30.69 7.28 -5.84
CA MET A 1 29.77 6.12 -6.01
C MET A 1 28.43 6.48 -6.62
N TRP A 2 27.76 7.59 -6.27
CA TRP A 2 26.34 7.85 -6.59
C TRP A 2 25.86 7.45 -8.02
N PRO A 3 26.54 7.78 -9.14
CA PRO A 3 26.06 7.37 -10.47
C PRO A 3 25.93 5.84 -10.66
N PHE A 4 26.83 5.06 -10.05
CA PHE A 4 26.76 3.59 -10.07
C PHE A 4 25.63 3.06 -9.17
N ILE A 5 25.30 3.78 -8.10
CA ILE A 5 24.13 3.47 -7.26
C ILE A 5 22.84 3.74 -8.05
N CYS A 6 22.77 4.83 -8.82
CA CYS A 6 21.64 5.09 -9.72
C CYS A 6 21.48 3.99 -10.78
N GLN A 7 22.57 3.52 -11.38
CA GLN A 7 22.55 2.39 -12.33
C GLN A 7 22.05 1.09 -11.67
N PHE A 8 22.47 0.80 -10.43
CA PHE A 8 21.96 -0.32 -9.66
C PHE A 8 20.46 -0.18 -9.35
N ILE A 9 19.99 1.02 -8.98
CA ILE A 9 18.58 1.28 -8.69
C ILE A 9 17.73 1.15 -9.98
N GLU A 10 18.19 1.65 -11.13
CA GLU A 10 17.49 1.43 -12.41
C GLU A 10 17.38 -0.06 -12.71
N LYS A 11 18.46 -0.83 -12.55
CA LYS A 11 18.45 -2.28 -12.73
C LYS A 11 17.45 -2.96 -11.78
N LEU A 12 17.47 -2.63 -10.50
CA LEU A 12 16.53 -3.15 -9.48
C LEU A 12 15.07 -2.85 -9.83
N PHE A 13 14.77 -1.64 -10.29
CA PHE A 13 13.42 -1.25 -10.71
C PHE A 13 12.95 -2.06 -11.92
N ARG A 14 13.81 -2.28 -12.92
CA ARG A 14 13.46 -2.99 -14.17
C ARG A 14 13.42 -4.52 -14.03
N GLU A 15 14.36 -5.11 -13.29
CA GLU A 15 14.52 -6.57 -13.20
C GLU A 15 13.84 -7.19 -11.98
N THR A 16 13.58 -6.43 -10.91
CA THR A 16 12.97 -6.96 -9.67
C THR A 16 11.59 -6.35 -9.39
N ILE A 17 11.47 -5.01 -9.39
CA ILE A 17 10.22 -4.35 -9.00
C ILE A 17 9.17 -4.43 -10.12
N GLU A 18 9.52 -4.16 -11.37
CA GLU A 18 8.58 -4.20 -12.50
C GLU A 18 7.92 -5.58 -12.70
N PRO A 19 8.63 -6.73 -12.64
CA PRO A 19 8.01 -8.05 -12.65
C PRO A 19 7.10 -8.31 -11.44
N ALA A 20 7.47 -7.84 -10.24
CA ALA A 20 6.64 -7.99 -9.04
C ALA A 20 5.33 -7.20 -9.16
N VAL A 21 5.39 -5.95 -9.64
CA VAL A 21 4.19 -5.12 -9.89
C VAL A 21 3.31 -5.73 -10.99
N ARG A 22 3.88 -6.28 -12.07
CA ARG A 22 3.12 -7.01 -13.10
C ARG A 22 2.40 -8.24 -12.55
N GLY A 23 3.07 -9.01 -11.68
CA GLY A 23 2.54 -10.24 -11.09
C GLY A 23 1.48 -10.00 -10.02
N ALA A 24 1.51 -8.86 -9.34
CA ALA A 24 0.60 -8.54 -8.23
C ALA A 24 -0.88 -8.41 -8.64
N ASN A 25 -1.19 -8.14 -9.93
CA ASN A 25 -2.57 -8.07 -10.40
C ASN A 25 -2.69 -8.28 -11.93
N ASN A 26 -3.69 -9.03 -12.38
CA ASN A 26 -3.97 -9.27 -13.82
C ASN A 26 -4.19 -7.97 -14.63
N HIS A 27 -4.62 -6.88 -14.00
CA HIS A 27 -4.74 -5.56 -14.63
C HIS A 27 -3.39 -4.83 -14.78
N LEU A 28 -2.40 -5.15 -13.92
CA LEU A 28 -1.02 -4.63 -13.95
C LEU A 28 -0.09 -5.39 -14.89
N SER A 29 -0.54 -6.49 -15.51
CA SER A 29 0.23 -7.29 -16.49
C SER A 29 0.95 -6.50 -17.60
N THR A 30 0.48 -5.28 -17.92
CA THR A 30 1.08 -4.38 -18.93
C THR A 30 1.76 -3.12 -18.34
N PHE A 31 2.03 -3.12 -17.04
CA PHE A 31 2.82 -2.12 -16.33
C PHE A 31 4.27 -2.09 -16.87
N SER A 32 4.91 -0.92 -16.90
CA SER A 32 6.34 -0.75 -17.15
C SER A 32 6.85 0.61 -16.66
N PHE A 33 8.09 0.67 -16.15
CA PHE A 33 8.79 1.93 -15.90
C PHE A 33 9.38 2.48 -17.21
N THR A 34 8.82 3.59 -17.71
CA THR A 34 9.29 4.23 -18.95
C THR A 34 10.54 5.08 -18.74
N LYS A 35 10.73 5.64 -17.54
CA LYS A 35 11.93 6.38 -17.13
C LYS A 35 12.19 6.14 -15.64
N ILE A 36 13.46 6.03 -15.25
CA ILE A 36 13.88 5.93 -13.84
C ILE A 36 15.08 6.85 -13.67
N ASP A 37 14.84 8.04 -13.12
CA ASP A 37 15.90 8.96 -12.67
C ASP A 37 15.69 9.27 -11.19
N ILE A 38 16.71 9.01 -10.34
CA ILE A 38 16.68 9.27 -8.90
C ILE A 38 17.32 10.64 -8.57
N GLY A 39 17.81 11.35 -9.58
CA GLY A 39 18.44 12.66 -9.45
C GLY A 39 19.90 12.61 -8.98
N HIS A 40 20.51 13.78 -8.89
CA HIS A 40 21.95 13.93 -8.57
C HIS A 40 22.26 14.10 -7.08
N GLN A 41 21.24 14.22 -6.22
CA GLN A 41 21.43 14.34 -4.77
C GLN A 41 21.64 12.94 -4.16
N PRO A 42 22.78 12.66 -3.50
CA PRO A 42 23.04 11.35 -2.93
C PRO A 42 22.29 11.13 -1.61
N LEU A 43 22.03 9.85 -1.30
CA LEU A 43 21.62 9.46 0.05
C LEU A 43 22.67 9.88 1.08
N ARG A 44 22.22 10.18 2.30
CA ARG A 44 23.05 10.51 3.45
C ARG A 44 22.94 9.43 4.52
N ILE A 45 24.06 9.14 5.16
CA ILE A 45 24.15 8.32 6.36
C ILE A 45 24.41 9.27 7.52
N ASN A 46 23.42 9.47 8.38
CA ASN A 46 23.47 10.43 9.48
C ASN A 46 24.07 9.82 10.76
N GLY A 47 24.13 8.49 10.83
CA GLY A 47 24.66 7.74 11.96
C GLY A 47 24.87 6.27 11.58
N VAL A 48 25.84 5.62 12.24
CA VAL A 48 26.20 4.21 12.03
C VAL A 48 26.31 3.54 13.39
N LYS A 49 25.68 2.37 13.56
CA LYS A 49 25.82 1.53 14.75
C LYS A 49 26.18 0.10 14.32
N VAL A 50 27.24 -0.44 14.91
CA VAL A 50 27.65 -1.85 14.77
C VAL A 50 27.05 -2.63 15.93
N TYR A 51 26.64 -3.88 15.70
CA TYR A 51 26.22 -4.80 16.77
C TYR A 51 27.27 -5.86 17.03
N THR A 52 27.58 -6.07 18.31
CA THR A 52 28.59 -7.01 18.80
C THR A 52 28.04 -7.98 19.84
N GLU A 53 26.83 -7.74 20.33
CA GLU A 53 26.10 -8.58 21.30
C GLU A 53 24.98 -9.33 20.58
N ASN A 54 24.80 -10.62 20.90
CA ASN A 54 23.80 -11.51 20.29
C ASN A 54 23.84 -11.61 18.74
N VAL A 55 25.01 -11.37 18.14
CA VAL A 55 25.27 -11.56 16.70
C VAL A 55 26.02 -12.87 16.48
N ASP A 56 25.65 -13.66 15.45
CA ASP A 56 26.45 -14.82 15.03
C ASP A 56 27.83 -14.34 14.55
N LYS A 57 28.90 -15.00 15.02
CA LYS A 57 30.29 -14.73 14.63
C LYS A 57 30.56 -14.90 13.12
N ARG A 58 29.61 -15.46 12.37
CA ARG A 58 29.62 -15.62 10.91
C ARG A 58 29.08 -14.41 10.14
N GLN A 59 28.59 -13.36 10.81
CA GLN A 59 28.05 -12.17 10.17
C GLN A 59 28.47 -10.87 10.89
N ILE A 60 28.35 -9.74 10.20
CA ILE A 60 28.47 -8.39 10.81
C ILE A 60 27.17 -7.63 10.55
N ILE A 61 26.54 -7.11 11.61
CA ILE A 61 25.31 -6.33 11.51
C ILE A 61 25.61 -4.84 11.71
N LEU A 62 25.18 -4.03 10.75
CA LEU A 62 25.29 -2.57 10.74
C LEU A 62 23.89 -1.95 10.64
N ASP A 63 23.54 -1.05 11.54
CA ASP A 63 22.38 -0.16 11.37
C ASP A 63 22.86 1.20 10.87
N LEU A 64 22.34 1.62 9.72
CA LEU A 64 22.64 2.90 9.07
C LEU A 64 21.40 3.81 9.15
N GLN A 65 21.54 5.00 9.75
CA GLN A 65 20.47 5.99 9.75
C GLN A 65 20.47 6.73 8.41
N ILE A 66 19.54 6.35 7.53
CA ILE A 66 19.44 6.88 6.17
C ILE A 66 18.52 8.10 6.13
N SER A 67 18.98 9.13 5.42
CA SER A 67 18.18 10.26 4.96
C SER A 67 18.40 10.44 3.45
N PHE A 68 17.32 10.45 2.69
CA PHE A 68 17.32 10.81 1.28
C PHE A 68 16.18 11.79 1.04
N VAL A 69 16.50 12.93 0.42
CA VAL A 69 15.53 13.94 -0.02
C VAL A 69 15.98 14.39 -1.41
N GLY A 70 15.22 14.00 -2.43
CA GLY A 70 15.63 14.21 -3.82
C GLY A 70 14.45 14.44 -4.75
N ASN A 71 14.62 15.39 -5.67
CA ASN A 71 13.80 15.45 -6.88
C ASN A 71 14.25 14.31 -7.82
N CYS A 72 13.28 13.64 -8.42
CA CYS A 72 13.44 12.45 -9.25
C CYS A 72 12.46 12.50 -10.44
N GLU A 73 12.60 11.60 -11.38
CA GLU A 73 11.67 11.43 -12.50
C GLU A 73 11.51 9.94 -12.81
N ILE A 74 10.64 9.28 -12.04
CA ILE A 74 10.29 7.87 -12.24
C ILE A 74 8.92 7.82 -12.93
N ASP A 75 8.89 7.62 -14.24
CA ASP A 75 7.64 7.51 -15.01
C ASP A 75 7.21 6.05 -15.15
N LEU A 76 5.91 5.81 -15.02
CA LEU A 76 5.27 4.51 -15.19
C LEU A 76 4.10 4.56 -16.18
N GLU A 77 3.93 3.48 -16.93
CA GLU A 77 2.87 3.29 -17.92
C GLU A 77 2.19 1.94 -17.73
N ILE A 78 0.85 1.89 -17.81
CA ILE A 78 0.07 0.65 -17.90
C ILE A 78 -0.64 0.66 -19.26
N LYS A 79 -0.02 0.00 -20.24
CA LYS A 79 -0.37 0.14 -21.67
C LYS A 79 -1.81 -0.29 -21.99
N ARG A 80 -2.33 -1.32 -21.30
CA ARG A 80 -3.73 -1.80 -21.43
C ARG A 80 -4.79 -0.73 -21.17
N TYR A 81 -4.47 0.31 -20.40
CA TYR A 81 -5.40 1.37 -20.02
C TYR A 81 -4.95 2.76 -20.50
N PHE A 82 -3.88 2.84 -21.31
CA PHE A 82 -3.19 4.08 -21.69
C PHE A 82 -2.86 4.98 -20.49
N CYS A 83 -2.72 4.38 -19.31
CA CYS A 83 -2.50 5.09 -18.06
C CYS A 83 -1.02 5.45 -17.94
N ARG A 84 -0.74 6.73 -17.65
CA ARG A 84 0.59 7.22 -17.28
C ARG A 84 0.52 8.00 -15.98
N ALA A 85 1.50 7.75 -15.13
CA ALA A 85 1.77 8.47 -13.90
C ALA A 85 3.30 8.53 -13.69
N GLY A 86 3.76 9.19 -12.63
CA GLY A 86 5.17 9.16 -12.26
C GLY A 86 5.43 9.76 -10.88
N VAL A 87 6.70 9.83 -10.50
CA VAL A 87 7.17 10.38 -9.21
C VAL A 87 8.18 11.50 -9.46
N LYS A 88 7.92 12.66 -8.86
CA LYS A 88 8.71 13.91 -8.99
C LYS A 88 9.71 14.16 -7.87
N SER A 89 9.43 13.67 -6.67
CA SER A 89 10.38 13.71 -5.56
C SER A 89 10.04 12.62 -4.55
N ILE A 90 11.07 12.13 -3.87
CA ILE A 90 10.98 11.12 -2.82
C ILE A 90 11.70 11.65 -1.59
N GLN A 91 11.08 11.48 -0.41
CA GLN A 91 11.76 11.58 0.87
C GLN A 91 11.74 10.20 1.55
N ILE A 92 12.89 9.73 2.03
CA ILE A 92 13.05 8.49 2.80
C ILE A 92 13.88 8.80 4.04
N HIS A 93 13.32 8.53 5.22
CA HIS A 93 14.02 8.60 6.49
C HIS A 93 13.79 7.33 7.31
N GLY A 94 14.86 6.68 7.76
CA GLY A 94 14.75 5.48 8.59
C GLY A 94 16.06 4.74 8.80
N THR A 95 16.04 3.73 9.66
CA THR A 95 17.20 2.87 9.93
C THR A 95 17.21 1.70 8.95
N MET A 96 18.15 1.73 8.01
CA MET A 96 18.43 0.61 7.12
C MET A 96 19.48 -0.29 7.76
N ARG A 97 19.15 -1.57 7.96
CA ARG A 97 20.12 -2.59 8.35
C ARG A 97 20.87 -3.08 7.11
N VAL A 98 22.18 -3.27 7.28
CA VAL A 98 23.07 -3.96 6.36
C VAL A 98 23.71 -5.12 7.11
N ILE A 99 23.53 -6.34 6.61
CA ILE A 99 24.17 -7.55 7.13
C ILE A 99 25.24 -7.99 6.14
N LEU A 100 26.46 -8.23 6.64
CA LEU A 100 27.60 -8.77 5.90
C LEU A 100 27.70 -10.25 6.23
N GLU A 101 27.31 -11.14 5.31
CA GLU A 101 27.18 -12.59 5.57
C GLU A 101 27.37 -13.42 4.28
N PRO A 102 27.89 -14.66 4.36
CA PRO A 102 28.73 -15.15 5.43
C PRO A 102 30.07 -14.43 5.41
N LEU A 103 30.70 -14.32 6.57
CA LEU A 103 32.13 -14.07 6.64
C LEU A 103 32.88 -15.31 6.12
N ILE A 104 33.84 -15.08 5.22
CA ILE A 104 34.63 -16.12 4.56
C ILE A 104 36.13 -15.90 4.84
N GLY A 105 36.91 -16.98 4.85
CA GLY A 105 38.35 -16.92 5.16
C GLY A 105 39.22 -16.27 4.08
N ASP A 106 38.70 -16.15 2.85
CA ASP A 106 39.39 -15.61 1.68
C ASP A 106 38.78 -14.27 1.24
N MET A 107 39.59 -13.40 0.62
CA MET A 107 39.13 -12.15 0.00
C MET A 107 38.01 -12.45 -1.02
N PRO A 108 36.83 -11.78 -1.00
CA PRO A 108 36.51 -10.49 -0.38
C PRO A 108 36.12 -10.48 1.12
N LEU A 109 36.34 -11.56 1.86
CA LEU A 109 36.01 -11.74 3.30
C LEU A 109 34.51 -11.74 3.64
N ILE A 110 33.64 -11.31 2.72
CA ILE A 110 32.19 -11.25 2.86
C ILE A 110 31.57 -11.89 1.61
N GLY A 111 30.69 -12.88 1.77
CA GLY A 111 30.02 -13.53 0.64
C GLY A 111 28.92 -12.70 -0.01
N ALA A 112 28.13 -11.96 0.78
CA ALA A 112 27.11 -11.03 0.30
C ALA A 112 26.77 -9.91 1.31
N LEU A 113 26.04 -8.91 0.80
CA LEU A 113 25.41 -7.85 1.56
C LEU A 113 23.89 -8.08 1.53
N SER A 114 23.21 -8.09 2.68
CA SER A 114 21.75 -8.03 2.77
C SER A 114 21.29 -6.68 3.30
N LEU A 115 20.39 -5.98 2.59
CA LEU A 115 19.92 -4.63 2.93
C LEU A 115 18.39 -4.57 3.04
N PHE A 116 17.87 -3.98 4.13
CA PHE A 116 16.43 -3.77 4.39
C PHE A 116 16.24 -2.69 5.47
N PHE A 117 15.05 -2.11 5.61
CA PHE A 117 14.71 -1.24 6.74
C PHE A 117 14.17 -2.05 7.93
N LEU A 118 14.53 -1.63 9.16
CA LEU A 118 14.11 -2.34 10.39
C LEU A 118 12.63 -2.17 10.72
N ARG A 119 12.14 -0.95 10.56
CA ARG A 119 10.73 -0.57 10.67
C ARG A 119 10.34 0.16 9.39
N LYS A 120 9.04 0.32 9.13
CA LYS A 120 8.56 1.09 7.98
C LYS A 120 9.25 2.48 7.96
N PRO A 121 9.98 2.84 6.89
CA PRO A 121 10.61 4.15 6.82
C PRO A 121 9.56 5.25 6.71
N LEU A 122 9.87 6.44 7.22
CA LEU A 122 9.09 7.64 6.89
C LEU A 122 9.33 7.94 5.40
N LEU A 123 8.28 7.68 4.61
CA LEU A 123 8.28 7.75 3.16
C LEU A 123 7.29 8.82 2.70
N GLU A 124 7.77 9.80 1.92
CA GLU A 124 6.91 10.72 1.17
C GLU A 124 7.20 10.60 -0.32
N ILE A 125 6.14 10.56 -1.14
CA ILE A 125 6.23 10.42 -2.60
C ILE A 125 5.33 11.47 -3.24
N ASN A 126 5.93 12.42 -3.98
CA ASN A 126 5.17 13.43 -4.72
C ASN A 126 4.90 12.95 -6.15
N TRP A 127 3.65 12.62 -6.44
CA TRP A 127 3.26 12.02 -7.72
C TRP A 127 2.89 13.03 -8.83
N THR A 128 3.11 12.61 -10.07
CA THR A 128 2.42 13.10 -11.26
C THR A 128 1.34 12.12 -11.68
N GLY A 129 0.10 12.59 -11.85
CA GLY A 129 -0.96 11.76 -12.45
C GLY A 129 -1.42 10.56 -11.63
N LEU A 130 -1.20 10.53 -10.30
CA LEU A 130 -1.68 9.44 -9.41
C LEU A 130 -3.17 9.13 -9.62
N THR A 131 -4.00 10.14 -9.87
CA THR A 131 -5.43 9.96 -10.18
C THR A 131 -5.72 9.11 -11.41
N ASN A 132 -4.75 8.99 -12.33
CA ASN A 132 -4.86 8.13 -13.51
C ASN A 132 -4.61 6.67 -13.12
N LEU A 133 -3.66 6.44 -12.20
CA LEU A 133 -3.33 5.12 -11.65
C LEU A 133 -4.48 4.61 -10.76
N LEU A 134 -5.04 5.48 -9.91
CA LEU A 134 -6.17 5.14 -9.02
C LEU A 134 -7.51 4.91 -9.75
N ASP A 135 -7.63 5.26 -11.03
CA ASP A 135 -8.79 4.93 -11.88
C ASP A 135 -8.64 3.58 -12.61
N VAL A 136 -7.48 2.91 -12.51
CA VAL A 136 -7.21 1.64 -13.21
C VAL A 136 -8.01 0.50 -12.53
N PRO A 137 -8.77 -0.32 -13.30
CA PRO A 137 -9.40 -1.53 -12.78
C PRO A 137 -8.39 -2.41 -12.03
N GLY A 138 -8.79 -2.98 -10.89
CA GLY A 138 -7.87 -3.69 -9.98
C GLY A 138 -7.10 -2.79 -9.00
N LEU A 139 -6.96 -1.49 -9.27
CA LEU A 139 -6.44 -0.49 -8.32
C LEU A 139 -7.55 0.41 -7.72
N ASN A 140 -8.77 0.31 -8.25
CA ASN A 140 -9.98 1.01 -7.79
C ASN A 140 -10.33 0.65 -6.33
N GLY A 141 -9.74 1.37 -5.37
CA GLY A 141 -9.83 1.10 -3.93
C GLY A 141 -8.56 1.49 -3.17
N LEU A 142 -7.41 1.55 -3.87
CA LEU A 142 -6.18 2.12 -3.34
C LEU A 142 -6.33 3.64 -3.14
N SER A 143 -5.50 4.18 -2.24
CA SER A 143 -5.28 5.60 -2.03
C SER A 143 -3.78 5.90 -2.07
N ASP A 144 -3.41 7.18 -2.02
CA ASP A 144 -2.01 7.58 -1.86
C ASP A 144 -1.38 6.93 -0.61
N THR A 145 -2.07 7.00 0.52
CA THR A 145 -1.68 6.36 1.78
C THR A 145 -1.48 4.84 1.64
N ILE A 146 -2.41 4.13 1.00
CA ILE A 146 -2.29 2.67 0.83
C ILE A 146 -1.11 2.32 -0.09
N ILE A 147 -0.80 3.15 -1.09
CA ILE A 147 0.38 2.93 -1.95
C ILE A 147 1.68 3.23 -1.19
N LEU A 148 1.72 4.27 -0.35
CA LEU A 148 2.83 4.55 0.56
C LEU A 148 3.05 3.39 1.55
N ASP A 149 1.98 2.82 2.11
CA ASP A 149 2.04 1.63 2.96
C ASP A 149 2.58 0.41 2.20
N ILE A 150 2.08 0.13 0.99
CA ILE A 150 2.57 -0.98 0.14
C ILE A 150 4.08 -0.84 -0.12
N ILE A 151 4.56 0.35 -0.48
CA ILE A 151 5.98 0.60 -0.74
C ILE A 151 6.79 0.49 0.56
N SER A 152 6.30 1.02 1.68
CA SER A 152 6.97 0.94 2.97
C SER A 152 7.06 -0.50 3.50
N ASN A 153 6.01 -1.31 3.30
CA ASN A 153 5.98 -2.75 3.61
C ASN A 153 6.93 -3.56 2.72
N TYR A 154 7.21 -3.09 1.49
CA TYR A 154 8.17 -3.72 0.58
C TYR A 154 9.64 -3.40 0.93
N LEU A 155 9.90 -2.32 1.68
CA LEU A 155 11.23 -1.93 2.15
C LEU A 155 11.66 -2.63 3.45
N VAL A 156 10.77 -3.39 4.09
CA VAL A 156 11.01 -4.14 5.34
C VAL A 156 10.86 -5.66 5.16
N LEU A 157 11.33 -6.41 6.15
CA LEU A 157 11.33 -7.88 6.15
C LEU A 157 9.93 -8.49 5.98
N PRO A 158 9.80 -9.64 5.28
CA PRO A 158 10.88 -10.52 4.82
C PRO A 158 11.60 -10.05 3.55
N ASN A 159 11.18 -8.94 2.93
CA ASN A 159 11.87 -8.38 1.77
C ASN A 159 13.26 -7.86 2.17
N ARG A 160 14.29 -8.24 1.40
CA ARG A 160 15.65 -7.70 1.52
C ARG A 160 16.36 -7.72 0.17
N ILE A 161 17.14 -6.70 -0.11
CA ILE A 161 18.03 -6.65 -1.28
C ILE A 161 19.28 -7.44 -0.92
N THR A 162 19.55 -8.55 -1.62
CA THR A 162 20.78 -9.34 -1.43
C THR A 162 21.74 -9.07 -2.59
N VAL A 163 22.92 -8.50 -2.29
CA VAL A 163 23.98 -8.21 -3.25
C VAL A 163 25.14 -9.17 -3.02
N PRO A 164 25.30 -10.22 -3.85
CA PRO A 164 26.41 -11.15 -3.70
C PRO A 164 27.75 -10.55 -4.13
N LEU A 165 28.82 -10.95 -3.45
CA LEU A 165 30.21 -10.55 -3.71
C LEU A 165 31.07 -11.74 -4.19
N VAL A 166 30.56 -12.97 -4.08
CA VAL A 166 31.19 -14.22 -4.55
C VAL A 166 30.24 -15.01 -5.48
N SER A 167 30.78 -16.03 -6.16
CA SER A 167 30.07 -16.81 -7.20
C SER A 167 28.93 -17.69 -6.68
N GLU A 168 27.98 -18.00 -7.56
CA GLU A 168 26.64 -18.55 -7.23
C GLU A 168 26.61 -19.82 -6.38
N VAL A 169 27.65 -20.68 -6.48
CA VAL A 169 27.74 -21.93 -5.70
C VAL A 169 27.71 -21.69 -4.18
N GLN A 170 28.18 -20.53 -3.71
CA GLN A 170 28.08 -20.14 -2.29
C GLN A 170 26.82 -19.30 -1.99
N ILE A 171 26.18 -18.70 -3.00
CA ILE A 171 24.95 -17.88 -2.85
C ILE A 171 23.73 -18.76 -2.49
N ALA A 172 23.69 -20.02 -2.94
CA ALA A 172 22.61 -20.95 -2.59
C ALA A 172 22.42 -21.15 -1.08
N GLN A 173 23.46 -20.88 -0.28
CA GLN A 173 23.41 -20.95 1.19
C GLN A 173 22.86 -19.66 1.81
N LEU A 174 23.08 -18.50 1.16
CA LEU A 174 22.56 -17.17 1.52
C LEU A 174 21.09 -16.93 1.16
N ARG A 175 20.64 -17.57 0.08
CA ARG A 175 19.25 -17.46 -0.39
C ARG A 175 18.25 -18.21 0.47
N PHE A 176 18.68 -18.97 1.48
CA PHE A 176 17.85 -19.80 2.35
C PHE A 176 17.77 -19.22 3.79
N PRO A 177 16.97 -18.16 4.03
CA PRO A 177 16.85 -17.55 5.35
C PRO A 177 16.16 -18.51 6.34
N ILE A 178 16.92 -19.02 7.30
CA ILE A 178 16.36 -19.75 8.45
C ILE A 178 15.92 -18.70 9.50
N PRO A 179 14.66 -18.72 10.00
CA PRO A 179 14.24 -17.84 11.09
C PRO A 179 15.11 -18.03 12.34
N LYS A 180 15.40 -16.94 13.07
CA LYS A 180 16.11 -16.98 14.36
C LYS A 180 15.27 -17.68 15.45
N GLY A 181 13.95 -17.56 15.37
CA GLY A 181 13.00 -18.24 16.25
C GLY A 181 11.58 -18.28 15.68
N VAL A 182 10.72 -19.05 16.35
CA VAL A 182 9.27 -18.91 16.23
C VAL A 182 8.74 -18.35 17.55
N LEU A 183 7.98 -17.27 17.47
CA LEU A 183 7.22 -16.74 18.60
C LEU A 183 5.83 -17.40 18.61
N ARG A 184 5.51 -18.16 19.66
CA ARG A 184 4.13 -18.59 19.93
C ARG A 184 3.47 -17.58 20.87
N ILE A 185 2.31 -17.09 20.46
CA ILE A 185 1.54 -16.04 21.14
C ILE A 185 0.22 -16.64 21.60
N HIS A 186 0.09 -16.90 22.90
CA HIS A 186 -1.21 -17.19 23.50
C HIS A 186 -1.88 -15.85 23.82
N PHE A 187 -2.93 -15.54 23.07
CA PHE A 187 -3.80 -14.39 23.23
C PHE A 187 -4.97 -14.82 24.12
N ILE A 188 -4.77 -14.72 25.44
CA ILE A 188 -5.61 -15.41 26.43
C ILE A 188 -6.87 -14.59 26.71
N GLU A 189 -6.72 -13.46 27.39
CA GLU A 189 -7.84 -12.67 27.91
C GLU A 189 -7.47 -11.21 28.17
N ALA A 190 -8.47 -10.34 28.23
CA ALA A 190 -8.30 -8.98 28.73
C ALA A 190 -9.22 -8.73 29.93
N GLN A 191 -8.91 -7.69 30.71
CA GLN A 191 -9.74 -7.24 31.82
C GLN A 191 -9.83 -5.71 31.84
N ASP A 192 -10.90 -5.20 32.45
CA ASP A 192 -11.13 -3.76 32.65
C ASP A 192 -11.07 -2.92 31.37
N LEU A 193 -11.47 -3.44 30.21
CA LEU A 193 -11.53 -2.66 28.97
C LEU A 193 -12.51 -1.46 29.08
N GLU A 194 -12.24 -0.40 28.34
CA GLU A 194 -13.21 0.69 28.16
C GLU A 194 -14.38 0.21 27.29
N GLY A 195 -15.63 0.35 27.74
CA GLY A 195 -16.76 0.30 26.80
C GLY A 195 -16.68 1.46 25.79
N LYS A 196 -17.16 1.29 24.57
CA LYS A 196 -17.41 2.40 23.62
C LYS A 196 -18.85 2.40 23.13
N ASP A 197 -19.39 1.20 22.91
CA ASP A 197 -20.81 0.86 22.83
C ASP A 197 -21.75 1.84 23.53
N THR A 198 -22.79 2.28 22.81
CA THR A 198 -23.67 3.39 23.25
C THR A 198 -25.13 3.09 22.94
N TYR A 199 -25.84 2.53 23.92
CA TYR A 199 -27.28 2.31 23.83
C TYR A 199 -28.03 3.63 24.07
N LEU A 200 -29.18 3.79 23.38
CA LEU A 200 -30.09 4.94 23.54
C LEU A 200 -29.43 6.32 23.33
N LYS A 201 -28.73 6.53 22.20
CA LYS A 201 -28.24 7.84 21.73
C LYS A 201 -27.42 8.64 22.78
N GLY A 202 -26.47 7.97 23.45
CA GLY A 202 -25.54 8.62 24.38
C GLY A 202 -25.99 8.64 25.84
N ILE A 203 -27.09 7.96 26.19
CA ILE A 203 -27.63 7.96 27.56
C ILE A 203 -27.10 6.79 28.39
N VAL A 204 -26.85 5.62 27.79
CA VAL A 204 -26.30 4.45 28.49
C VAL A 204 -25.06 3.94 27.76
N LYS A 205 -23.93 3.96 28.47
CA LYS A 205 -22.69 3.32 28.02
C LYS A 205 -22.84 1.81 28.12
N GLY A 206 -22.80 1.14 26.98
CA GLY A 206 -22.85 -0.31 26.88
C GLY A 206 -21.50 -0.96 27.19
N LYS A 207 -21.41 -2.25 26.85
CA LYS A 207 -20.16 -3.00 26.87
C LYS A 207 -19.75 -3.28 25.44
N SER A 208 -18.47 -3.14 25.17
CA SER A 208 -17.84 -3.48 23.89
C SER A 208 -18.02 -4.94 23.48
N ASP A 209 -17.89 -5.13 22.17
CA ASP A 209 -17.64 -6.37 21.44
C ASP A 209 -16.14 -6.46 21.05
N PRO A 210 -15.20 -6.65 22.01
CA PRO A 210 -13.77 -6.55 21.72
C PRO A 210 -13.19 -7.68 20.86
N TYR A 211 -12.24 -7.30 20.00
CA TYR A 211 -11.26 -8.17 19.34
C TYR A 211 -9.86 -7.55 19.34
N GLY A 212 -8.85 -8.34 18.97
CA GLY A 212 -7.46 -7.88 18.83
C GLY A 212 -6.90 -8.12 17.44
N ILE A 213 -6.01 -7.21 17.01
CA ILE A 213 -5.13 -7.39 15.86
C ILE A 213 -3.69 -7.51 16.37
N ILE A 214 -3.03 -8.62 16.02
CA ILE A 214 -1.68 -8.98 16.46
C ILE A 214 -0.75 -8.90 15.26
N ARG A 215 0.38 -8.19 15.37
CA ARG A 215 1.34 -7.98 14.27
C ARG A 215 2.76 -8.36 14.71
N VAL A 216 3.48 -9.09 13.86
CA VAL A 216 4.89 -9.47 14.05
C VAL A 216 5.63 -9.27 12.73
N GLY A 217 6.17 -8.06 12.54
CA GLY A 217 6.63 -7.60 11.23
C GLY A 217 5.47 -7.57 10.23
N ASN A 218 5.65 -8.20 9.06
CA ASN A 218 4.61 -8.29 8.03
C ASN A 218 3.55 -9.40 8.27
N GLN A 219 3.64 -10.16 9.38
CA GLN A 219 2.62 -11.16 9.75
C GLN A 219 1.53 -10.48 10.58
N ILE A 220 0.26 -10.71 10.23
CA ILE A 220 -0.90 -10.13 10.92
C ILE A 220 -1.88 -11.26 11.23
N PHE A 221 -2.38 -11.28 12.46
CA PHE A 221 -3.44 -12.17 12.95
C PHE A 221 -4.57 -11.32 13.53
N GLN A 222 -5.80 -11.83 13.50
CA GLN A 222 -6.96 -11.19 14.11
C GLN A 222 -7.68 -12.23 14.99
N SER A 223 -8.11 -11.83 16.18
CA SER A 223 -8.92 -12.67 17.06
C SER A 223 -10.38 -12.69 16.65
N LYS A 224 -11.12 -13.63 17.21
CA LYS A 224 -12.58 -13.59 17.23
C LYS A 224 -13.06 -12.37 18.02
N VAL A 225 -14.23 -11.89 17.66
CA VAL A 225 -15.00 -10.88 18.42
C VAL A 225 -15.72 -11.57 19.57
N ILE A 226 -15.66 -11.02 20.78
CA ILE A 226 -16.37 -11.54 21.97
C ILE A 226 -17.40 -10.51 22.41
N LYS A 227 -18.70 -10.81 22.25
CA LYS A 227 -19.76 -9.83 22.39
C LYS A 227 -20.12 -9.45 23.84
N GLU A 228 -20.52 -8.20 24.03
CA GLU A 228 -20.97 -7.54 25.27
C GLU A 228 -20.09 -7.89 26.50
N ASN A 229 -18.76 -7.76 26.38
CA ASN A 229 -17.84 -8.18 27.45
C ASN A 229 -16.54 -7.35 27.54
N LEU A 230 -16.41 -6.56 28.62
CA LEU A 230 -15.20 -5.79 28.95
C LEU A 230 -14.07 -6.63 29.59
N ASN A 231 -14.29 -7.92 29.80
CA ASN A 231 -13.30 -8.89 30.27
C ASN A 231 -13.31 -10.14 29.35
N PRO A 232 -12.96 -9.99 28.06
CA PRO A 232 -13.04 -11.06 27.06
C PRO A 232 -11.98 -12.14 27.31
N LYS A 233 -12.32 -13.40 26.98
CA LYS A 233 -11.43 -14.57 27.08
C LYS A 233 -11.38 -15.28 25.74
N TRP A 234 -10.43 -14.92 24.88
CA TRP A 234 -10.27 -15.48 23.54
C TRP A 234 -9.67 -16.87 23.57
N ASN A 235 -8.63 -17.09 24.38
CA ASN A 235 -7.86 -18.34 24.45
C ASN A 235 -7.42 -18.82 23.06
N GLU A 236 -6.89 -17.90 22.24
CA GLU A 236 -6.43 -18.20 20.88
C GLU A 236 -4.90 -18.21 20.82
N VAL A 237 -4.32 -19.09 19.99
CA VAL A 237 -2.86 -19.20 19.84
C VAL A 237 -2.42 -18.95 18.39
N TYR A 238 -1.42 -18.09 18.22
CA TYR A 238 -0.78 -17.75 16.95
C TYR A 238 0.70 -18.13 16.97
N GLU A 239 1.27 -18.43 15.79
CA GLU A 239 2.69 -18.77 15.62
C GLU A 239 3.30 -17.89 14.53
N ALA A 240 4.33 -17.12 14.88
CA ALA A 240 4.94 -16.11 14.03
C ALA A 240 6.45 -16.36 13.83
N LEU A 241 6.93 -16.25 12.60
CA LEU A 241 8.34 -16.37 12.25
C LEU A 241 9.09 -15.09 12.62
N VAL A 242 10.17 -15.21 13.38
CA VAL A 242 11.06 -14.10 13.70
C VAL A 242 12.35 -14.28 12.91
N TYR A 243 12.48 -13.51 11.82
CA TYR A 243 13.64 -13.58 10.94
C TYR A 243 14.81 -12.77 11.45
N GLU A 244 14.55 -11.62 12.10
CA GLU A 244 15.61 -10.73 12.53
C GLU A 244 15.49 -10.24 13.96
N HIS A 245 16.67 -10.08 14.54
CA HIS A 245 16.85 -9.64 15.90
C HIS A 245 18.28 -9.10 16.05
N PRO A 246 18.48 -7.90 16.63
CA PRO A 246 17.49 -7.04 17.29
C PRO A 246 16.72 -6.08 16.37
N GLY A 247 15.48 -5.72 16.72
CA GLY A 247 14.72 -4.63 16.08
C GLY A 247 13.36 -4.98 15.48
N GLN A 248 12.94 -6.26 15.52
CA GLN A 248 11.56 -6.67 15.26
C GLN A 248 10.78 -6.70 16.59
N GLU A 249 9.55 -6.21 16.60
CA GLU A 249 8.69 -6.05 17.77
C GLU A 249 7.36 -6.81 17.60
N LEU A 250 6.69 -7.11 18.71
CA LEU A 250 5.31 -7.59 18.77
C LEU A 250 4.40 -6.38 19.03
N GLU A 251 3.52 -6.09 18.08
CA GLU A 251 2.51 -5.02 18.16
C GLU A 251 1.13 -5.65 18.34
N ILE A 252 0.33 -5.16 19.29
CA ILE A 252 -1.06 -5.57 19.48
C ILE A 252 -1.94 -4.32 19.64
N GLU A 253 -3.07 -4.30 18.94
CA GLU A 253 -4.09 -3.25 19.02
C GLU A 253 -5.44 -3.91 19.29
N LEU A 254 -6.22 -3.39 20.24
CA LEU A 254 -7.57 -3.86 20.55
C LEU A 254 -8.63 -2.89 20.03
N PHE A 255 -9.73 -3.45 19.51
CA PHE A 255 -10.82 -2.71 18.87
C PHE A 255 -12.20 -3.26 19.27
N ASP A 256 -13.21 -2.40 19.17
CA ASP A 256 -14.64 -2.68 19.34
C ASP A 256 -15.28 -3.00 17.97
N GLU A 257 -16.11 -4.04 17.83
CA GLU A 257 -16.80 -4.34 16.54
C GLU A 257 -18.04 -3.45 16.33
N ASP A 258 -17.86 -2.26 15.76
CA ASP A 258 -18.93 -1.28 15.54
C ASP A 258 -19.56 -1.34 14.12
N PRO A 259 -20.87 -1.04 13.93
CA PRO A 259 -21.52 -1.08 12.62
C PRO A 259 -21.06 -0.06 11.57
N ASP A 260 -20.25 0.94 11.94
CA ASP A 260 -19.74 1.97 11.03
C ASP A 260 -18.20 2.12 11.02
N LYS A 261 -17.53 2.24 12.17
CA LYS A 261 -16.06 2.24 12.28
C LYS A 261 -15.54 1.93 13.70
N ASP A 262 -15.14 0.68 13.88
CA ASP A 262 -14.46 0.03 15.02
C ASP A 262 -13.70 0.99 15.96
N ASP A 263 -14.14 1.11 17.22
CA ASP A 263 -13.57 2.09 18.16
C ASP A 263 -12.41 1.51 18.98
N PHE A 264 -11.43 2.35 19.36
CA PHE A 264 -10.12 1.86 19.85
C PHE A 264 -10.08 1.59 21.36
N LEU A 265 -9.64 0.38 21.74
CA LEU A 265 -9.67 -0.15 23.11
C LEU A 265 -8.28 -0.28 23.78
N GLY A 266 -7.19 0.04 23.08
CA GLY A 266 -5.83 0.13 23.64
C GLY A 266 -4.76 -0.54 22.78
N SER A 267 -3.50 -0.14 22.98
CA SER A 267 -2.33 -0.67 22.27
C SER A 267 -1.32 -1.32 23.23
N LEU A 268 -0.45 -2.18 22.69
CA LEU A 268 0.67 -2.80 23.41
C LEU A 268 1.82 -3.08 22.43
N MET A 269 3.06 -2.76 22.85
CA MET A 269 4.27 -3.02 22.06
C MET A 269 5.37 -3.65 22.93
N ILE A 270 5.80 -4.85 22.56
CA ILE A 270 6.81 -5.64 23.28
C ILE A 270 8.02 -5.87 22.37
N ASP A 271 9.23 -5.64 22.89
CA ASP A 271 10.46 -5.93 22.15
C ASP A 271 10.82 -7.42 22.23
N LEU A 272 11.07 -8.03 21.07
CA LEU A 272 11.41 -9.44 20.99
C LEU A 272 12.77 -9.77 21.61
N ILE A 273 13.63 -8.79 21.96
CA ILE A 273 14.89 -9.10 22.69
C ILE A 273 14.57 -9.71 24.05
N GLU A 274 13.51 -9.21 24.67
CA GLU A 274 13.13 -9.57 26.03
C GLU A 274 12.43 -10.92 26.02
N VAL A 275 11.55 -11.16 25.04
CA VAL A 275 10.94 -12.48 24.82
C VAL A 275 11.99 -13.54 24.45
N GLU A 276 12.98 -13.21 23.61
CA GLU A 276 14.09 -14.11 23.29
C GLU A 276 14.93 -14.44 24.54
N LYS A 277 15.30 -13.43 25.34
CA LYS A 277 16.08 -13.60 26.58
C LYS A 277 15.33 -14.41 27.63
N GLU A 278 14.05 -14.11 27.83
CA GLU A 278 13.24 -14.75 28.88
C GLU A 278 12.73 -16.14 28.48
N ARG A 279 12.69 -16.45 27.18
CA ARG A 279 12.20 -17.69 26.57
C ARG A 279 10.71 -17.98 26.80
N LEU A 280 10.18 -17.71 27.99
CA LEU A 280 8.78 -17.83 28.37
C LEU A 280 8.36 -16.63 29.22
N LEU A 281 7.30 -15.95 28.81
CA LEU A 281 6.59 -14.93 29.60
C LEU A 281 5.13 -15.35 29.77
N ASP A 282 4.51 -15.01 30.90
CA ASP A 282 3.10 -15.27 31.22
C ASP A 282 2.61 -14.15 32.15
N GLU A 283 2.16 -13.04 31.56
CA GLU A 283 2.06 -11.73 32.25
C GLU A 283 0.82 -10.92 31.86
N TRP A 284 0.39 -10.05 32.79
CA TRP A 284 -0.67 -9.07 32.61
C TRP A 284 -0.11 -7.70 32.25
N PHE A 285 -0.11 -7.40 30.96
CA PHE A 285 0.33 -6.12 30.41
C PHE A 285 -0.78 -5.08 30.57
N THR A 286 -0.42 -3.84 30.94
CA THR A 286 -1.37 -2.71 30.92
C THR A 286 -1.36 -2.08 29.54
N LEU A 287 -2.54 -1.78 29.00
CA LEU A 287 -2.66 -1.19 27.66
C LEU A 287 -2.24 0.29 27.67
N ASP A 288 -1.48 0.68 26.65
CA ASP A 288 -1.16 2.08 26.37
C ASP A 288 -2.34 2.78 25.65
N GLU A 289 -2.27 4.12 25.63
CA GLU A 289 -3.21 5.04 24.95
C GLU A 289 -4.68 5.07 25.44
N VAL A 290 -5.08 4.20 26.38
CA VAL A 290 -6.39 4.21 27.06
C VAL A 290 -6.30 4.57 28.55
N SER A 291 -7.44 4.86 29.19
CA SER A 291 -7.52 5.21 30.62
C SER A 291 -7.53 3.98 31.56
N LYS A 292 -7.97 2.83 31.05
CA LYS A 292 -7.99 1.54 31.75
C LYS A 292 -8.04 0.38 30.74
N GLY A 293 -7.52 -0.77 31.17
CA GLY A 293 -7.49 -2.00 30.38
C GLY A 293 -6.17 -2.73 30.56
N LYS A 294 -6.23 -4.07 30.65
CA LYS A 294 -5.06 -4.94 30.69
C LYS A 294 -5.28 -6.17 29.81
N LEU A 295 -4.20 -6.71 29.28
CA LEU A 295 -4.17 -7.88 28.40
C LEU A 295 -3.24 -8.95 28.99
N HIS A 296 -3.73 -10.17 29.11
CA HIS A 296 -2.98 -11.35 29.55
C HIS A 296 -2.42 -12.09 28.33
N LEU A 297 -1.10 -12.22 28.28
CA LEU A 297 -0.39 -12.94 27.23
C LEU A 297 0.56 -13.95 27.84
N LYS A 298 0.60 -15.15 27.24
CA LYS A 298 1.71 -16.09 27.38
C LYS A 298 2.49 -16.13 26.06
N LEU A 299 3.79 -15.88 26.13
CA LEU A 299 4.68 -15.78 24.97
C LEU A 299 5.78 -16.83 25.08
N GLU A 300 5.91 -17.71 24.09
CA GLU A 300 6.99 -18.71 24.03
C GLU A 300 7.95 -18.40 22.87
N TRP A 301 9.24 -18.29 23.15
CA TRP A 301 10.29 -18.27 22.12
C TRP A 301 10.79 -19.69 21.85
N LEU A 302 10.52 -20.19 20.66
CA LEU A 302 10.87 -21.54 20.23
C LEU A 302 12.12 -21.51 19.34
N THR A 303 13.20 -22.14 19.79
CA THR A 303 14.42 -22.31 19.00
C THR A 303 14.20 -23.35 17.91
N LEU A 304 14.77 -23.11 16.72
CA LEU A 304 14.77 -24.02 15.59
C LEU A 304 15.92 -25.05 15.72
N MET A 305 15.63 -26.19 16.33
CA MET A 305 16.63 -27.26 16.55
C MET A 305 16.97 -28.00 15.25
N PRO A 306 18.27 -28.24 14.95
CA PRO A 306 18.71 -29.04 13.81
C PRO A 306 18.74 -30.56 14.08
N THR A 307 18.18 -31.02 15.21
CA THR A 307 18.10 -32.45 15.58
C THR A 307 16.69 -32.82 16.07
N ALA A 308 16.38 -34.12 16.07
CA ALA A 308 15.06 -34.65 16.45
C ALA A 308 14.88 -34.91 17.96
N ASP A 309 15.91 -34.71 18.79
CA ASP A 309 15.99 -35.26 20.17
C ASP A 309 14.90 -34.76 21.13
N ASN A 310 14.38 -33.55 20.91
CA ASN A 310 13.30 -32.97 21.71
C ASN A 310 11.90 -33.20 21.10
N LEU A 311 11.78 -33.76 19.90
CA LEU A 311 10.52 -33.85 19.15
C LEU A 311 9.41 -34.58 19.92
N ASP A 312 9.70 -35.71 20.56
CA ASP A 312 8.67 -36.43 21.32
C ASP A 312 8.25 -35.72 22.62
N LYS A 313 9.10 -34.86 23.19
CA LYS A 313 8.73 -33.99 24.32
C LYS A 313 7.78 -32.90 23.83
N VAL A 314 8.12 -32.24 22.72
CA VAL A 314 7.30 -31.19 22.09
C VAL A 314 5.95 -31.72 21.60
N LEU A 315 5.93 -32.90 20.97
CA LEU A 315 4.69 -33.61 20.60
C LEU A 315 3.86 -34.07 21.81
N THR A 316 4.44 -34.11 23.01
CA THR A 316 3.72 -34.44 24.26
C THR A 316 3.14 -33.19 24.90
N SER A 317 3.87 -32.07 24.97
CA SER A 317 3.31 -30.80 25.47
C SER A 317 2.16 -30.30 24.60
N ILE A 318 2.30 -30.33 23.27
CA ILE A 318 1.25 -29.95 22.31
C ILE A 318 -0.03 -30.81 22.47
N ARG A 319 0.07 -32.04 22.99
CA ARG A 319 -1.11 -32.89 23.25
C ARG A 319 -1.83 -32.56 24.56
N ALA A 320 -1.17 -31.87 25.48
CA ALA A 320 -1.79 -31.35 26.71
C ALA A 320 -2.46 -29.99 26.45
N ASP A 321 -1.88 -29.16 25.57
CA ASP A 321 -2.31 -27.80 25.26
C ASP A 321 -3.38 -27.73 24.15
N LYS A 322 -4.38 -28.61 24.23
CA LYS A 322 -5.29 -28.92 23.11
C LYS A 322 -6.43 -27.93 22.88
N ASP A 323 -6.77 -27.13 23.88
CA ASP A 323 -8.08 -26.47 23.94
C ASP A 323 -8.06 -25.02 23.41
N GLN A 324 -6.95 -24.56 22.83
CA GLN A 324 -6.69 -23.13 22.51
C GLN A 324 -6.26 -22.79 21.06
N ALA A 325 -6.02 -23.78 20.19
CA ALA A 325 -5.43 -23.54 18.87
C ALA A 325 -6.40 -23.79 17.70
N ASN A 326 -6.64 -22.76 16.86
CA ASN A 326 -7.55 -22.86 15.71
C ASN A 326 -7.11 -23.92 14.67
N ASP A 327 -5.82 -23.99 14.36
CA ASP A 327 -5.24 -24.92 13.38
C ASP A 327 -4.47 -26.11 14.02
N GLY A 328 -4.31 -26.09 15.35
CA GLY A 328 -3.35 -26.91 16.10
C GLY A 328 -1.91 -26.35 16.11
N LEU A 329 -1.20 -26.55 17.21
CA LEU A 329 0.18 -26.03 17.41
C LEU A 329 1.25 -26.81 16.61
N SER A 330 2.33 -26.14 16.24
CA SER A 330 3.45 -26.75 15.51
C SER A 330 4.51 -27.38 16.41
N SER A 331 4.99 -28.57 16.02
CA SER A 331 6.19 -29.21 16.62
C SER A 331 7.45 -29.00 15.80
N ALA A 332 7.32 -28.62 14.52
CA ALA A 332 8.45 -28.36 13.63
C ALA A 332 8.11 -27.29 12.59
N LEU A 333 9.15 -26.78 11.94
CA LEU A 333 9.09 -25.86 10.81
C LEU A 333 9.79 -26.51 9.60
N LEU A 334 9.13 -26.55 8.46
CA LEU A 334 9.68 -27.02 7.20
C LEU A 334 10.03 -25.81 6.33
N ILE A 335 11.29 -25.70 5.93
CA ILE A 335 11.81 -24.61 5.10
C ILE A 335 12.27 -25.20 3.77
N LEU A 336 11.78 -24.65 2.65
CA LEU A 336 12.07 -25.15 1.31
C LEU A 336 12.67 -24.05 0.43
N TYR A 337 13.71 -24.40 -0.32
CA TYR A 337 14.20 -23.65 -1.47
C TYR A 337 13.85 -24.42 -2.74
N LEU A 338 12.99 -23.83 -3.55
CA LEU A 338 12.65 -24.30 -4.90
C LEU A 338 13.62 -23.67 -5.89
N ASP A 339 14.60 -24.46 -6.33
CA ASP A 339 15.62 -24.04 -7.29
C ASP A 339 15.02 -24.04 -8.71
N SER A 340 14.79 -25.23 -9.29
CA SER A 340 14.44 -25.40 -10.70
C SER A 340 13.80 -26.75 -10.99
N ALA A 341 13.24 -26.92 -12.18
CA ALA A 341 12.90 -28.24 -12.72
C ALA A 341 13.49 -28.41 -14.12
N ARG A 342 13.59 -29.66 -14.59
CA ARG A 342 14.15 -30.02 -15.90
C ARG A 342 13.39 -31.14 -16.58
N ASN A 343 13.46 -31.16 -17.91
CA ASN A 343 12.81 -32.13 -18.79
C ASN A 343 11.29 -32.26 -18.61
N LEU A 344 10.60 -31.20 -18.15
CA LEU A 344 9.15 -31.25 -17.94
C LEU A 344 8.40 -31.61 -19.24
N PRO A 345 7.20 -32.22 -19.15
CA PRO A 345 6.40 -32.56 -20.32
C PRO A 345 6.14 -31.34 -21.22
N SER A 346 6.54 -31.45 -22.49
CA SER A 346 6.40 -30.40 -23.50
C SER A 346 6.20 -31.01 -24.89
N GLY A 347 5.48 -30.30 -25.76
CA GLY A 347 5.30 -30.73 -27.15
C GLY A 347 6.57 -30.55 -27.99
N LYS A 348 6.64 -31.23 -29.15
CA LYS A 348 7.81 -31.22 -30.05
C LYS A 348 8.09 -29.88 -30.78
N LYS A 349 7.51 -28.75 -30.33
CA LYS A 349 7.71 -27.41 -30.91
C LYS A 349 7.90 -26.43 -29.76
N ILE A 350 8.77 -25.42 -29.93
CA ILE A 350 9.03 -24.39 -28.90
C ILE A 350 7.75 -23.69 -28.40
N ASN A 351 6.75 -23.49 -29.27
CA ASN A 351 5.48 -22.86 -28.87
C ASN A 351 4.55 -23.79 -28.04
N SER A 352 4.86 -25.09 -27.96
CA SER A 352 4.20 -26.07 -27.06
C SER A 352 5.05 -26.44 -25.85
N ASN A 353 5.99 -25.57 -25.45
CA ASN A 353 6.47 -25.52 -24.07
C ASN A 353 5.35 -25.04 -23.13
N PRO A 354 5.25 -25.58 -21.90
CA PRO A 354 4.26 -25.19 -20.91
C PRO A 354 4.59 -23.83 -20.27
N ASN A 355 3.71 -23.37 -19.36
CA ASN A 355 3.95 -22.32 -18.39
C ASN A 355 4.01 -22.90 -16.95
N PRO A 356 5.16 -23.41 -16.47
CA PRO A 356 5.23 -24.11 -15.19
C PRO A 356 4.93 -23.25 -13.95
N LEU A 357 4.13 -23.82 -13.07
CA LEU A 357 3.80 -23.39 -11.72
C LEU A 357 4.10 -24.56 -10.75
N VAL A 358 4.51 -24.30 -9.51
CA VAL A 358 4.62 -25.33 -8.46
C VAL A 358 3.66 -25.01 -7.32
N LEU A 359 2.78 -25.96 -7.02
CA LEU A 359 1.97 -26.01 -5.81
C LEU A 359 2.70 -26.85 -4.77
N LEU A 360 2.86 -26.32 -3.56
CA LEU A 360 3.50 -26.97 -2.41
C LEU A 360 2.48 -27.05 -1.27
N SER A 361 2.31 -28.22 -0.64
CA SER A 361 1.38 -28.39 0.48
C SER A 361 1.93 -29.28 1.60
N VAL A 362 1.51 -28.98 2.82
CA VAL A 362 1.77 -29.79 4.02
C VAL A 362 0.49 -29.86 4.85
N GLY A 363 -0.21 -30.99 4.77
CA GLY A 363 -1.56 -31.12 5.33
C GLY A 363 -2.56 -30.17 4.63
N HIS A 364 -3.22 -29.30 5.38
CA HIS A 364 -4.22 -28.36 4.86
C HIS A 364 -3.63 -27.03 4.35
N LYS A 365 -2.35 -26.73 4.61
CA LYS A 365 -1.71 -25.48 4.19
C LYS A 365 -1.01 -25.68 2.84
N ALA A 366 -1.28 -24.79 1.89
CA ALA A 366 -0.69 -24.79 0.56
C ALA A 366 -0.11 -23.42 0.20
N GLN A 367 0.93 -23.40 -0.63
CA GLN A 367 1.60 -22.20 -1.18
C GLN A 367 1.96 -22.46 -2.64
N GLU A 368 1.98 -21.40 -3.45
CA GLU A 368 2.26 -21.48 -4.89
C GLU A 368 3.51 -20.67 -5.24
N SER A 369 4.32 -21.19 -6.16
CA SER A 369 5.42 -20.44 -6.76
C SER A 369 4.91 -19.36 -7.70
N LYS A 370 5.79 -18.48 -8.16
CA LYS A 370 5.52 -17.68 -9.36
C LYS A 370 5.49 -18.60 -10.59
N ILE A 371 4.67 -18.24 -11.57
CA ILE A 371 4.64 -18.88 -12.90
C ILE A 371 5.98 -18.62 -13.62
N ARG A 372 6.43 -19.57 -14.43
CA ARG A 372 7.44 -19.38 -15.49
C ARG A 372 6.78 -19.64 -16.84
N TYR A 373 7.22 -18.93 -17.88
CA TYR A 373 6.52 -18.93 -19.17
C TYR A 373 7.32 -19.62 -20.28
N LYS A 374 6.65 -20.44 -21.09
CA LYS A 374 7.20 -21.10 -22.30
C LYS A 374 8.52 -21.85 -22.10
N THR A 375 8.68 -22.52 -20.96
CA THR A 375 9.88 -23.33 -20.65
C THR A 375 9.52 -24.69 -20.07
N ASN A 376 10.31 -25.72 -20.42
CA ASN A 376 10.30 -27.04 -19.78
C ASN A 376 11.51 -27.26 -18.84
N GLU A 377 12.39 -26.26 -18.74
CA GLU A 377 13.43 -26.12 -17.71
C GLU A 377 13.21 -24.80 -16.94
N PRO A 378 12.17 -24.70 -16.08
CA PRO A 378 11.93 -23.50 -15.26
C PRO A 378 12.95 -23.37 -14.12
N VAL A 379 13.32 -22.13 -13.81
CA VAL A 379 14.17 -21.75 -12.66
C VAL A 379 13.37 -20.76 -11.81
N TRP A 380 13.14 -21.09 -10.54
CA TRP A 380 12.33 -20.30 -9.62
C TRP A 380 13.16 -19.48 -8.63
N GLU A 381 14.08 -20.13 -7.92
CA GLU A 381 14.89 -19.56 -6.81
C GLU A 381 14.05 -19.00 -5.65
N GLU A 382 12.94 -19.66 -5.34
CA GLU A 382 11.91 -19.17 -4.41
C GLU A 382 11.92 -19.96 -3.09
N ASN A 383 11.65 -19.27 -1.98
CA ASN A 383 11.62 -19.85 -0.64
C ASN A 383 10.19 -19.99 -0.13
N PHE A 384 9.92 -21.09 0.55
CA PHE A 384 8.63 -21.41 1.16
C PHE A 384 8.86 -21.90 2.58
N THR A 385 7.88 -21.71 3.46
CA THR A 385 7.99 -22.12 4.86
C THR A 385 6.64 -22.58 5.38
N PHE A 386 6.60 -23.79 5.94
CA PHE A 386 5.38 -24.42 6.43
C PHE A 386 5.54 -24.77 7.91
N PHE A 387 4.54 -24.38 8.68
CA PHE A 387 4.31 -24.85 10.04
C PHE A 387 3.85 -26.31 10.04
N VAL A 388 4.53 -27.17 10.81
CA VAL A 388 4.32 -28.63 10.82
C VAL A 388 3.84 -29.07 12.20
N HIS A 389 2.62 -29.58 12.28
CA HIS A 389 2.05 -30.13 13.50
C HIS A 389 2.80 -31.40 13.96
N ASN A 390 3.07 -32.34 13.04
CA ASN A 390 3.78 -33.58 13.37
C ASN A 390 4.54 -34.18 12.17
N PRO A 391 5.87 -34.03 12.08
CA PRO A 391 6.67 -34.56 10.96
C PRO A 391 6.77 -36.09 10.94
N LYS A 392 6.38 -36.81 12.00
CA LYS A 392 6.27 -38.29 12.00
C LYS A 392 4.99 -38.80 11.32
N ARG A 393 4.12 -37.90 10.81
CA ARG A 393 2.79 -38.23 10.24
C ARG A 393 2.35 -37.38 9.05
N GLN A 394 3.07 -36.32 8.73
CA GLN A 394 2.75 -35.43 7.61
C GLN A 394 3.75 -35.65 6.47
N ASP A 395 3.25 -35.48 5.24
CA ASP A 395 4.05 -35.45 4.03
C ASP A 395 4.14 -34.01 3.52
N LEU A 396 5.24 -33.72 2.80
CA LEU A 396 5.27 -32.65 1.82
C LEU A 396 4.71 -33.20 0.51
N GLU A 397 3.73 -32.52 -0.06
CA GLU A 397 3.23 -32.76 -1.41
C GLU A 397 3.64 -31.60 -2.32
N VAL A 398 4.07 -31.94 -3.53
CA VAL A 398 4.60 -31.01 -4.53
C VAL A 398 3.97 -31.38 -5.87
N GLU A 399 3.27 -30.44 -6.50
CA GLU A 399 2.69 -30.64 -7.83
C GLU A 399 3.17 -29.54 -8.78
N VAL A 400 3.78 -29.93 -9.89
CA VAL A 400 4.10 -29.01 -10.99
C VAL A 400 2.92 -28.99 -11.95
N ARG A 401 2.39 -27.80 -12.29
CA ARG A 401 1.27 -27.62 -13.21
C ARG A 401 1.65 -26.73 -14.40
N ASP A 402 0.94 -26.89 -15.51
CA ASP A 402 0.97 -25.95 -16.64
C ASP A 402 -0.21 -24.99 -16.56
N GLU A 403 0.06 -23.73 -16.22
CA GLU A 403 -0.95 -22.68 -16.12
C GLU A 403 -1.64 -22.40 -17.49
N GLN A 404 -0.98 -22.70 -18.62
CA GLN A 404 -1.58 -22.48 -19.94
C GLN A 404 -2.71 -23.48 -20.24
N HIS A 405 -2.59 -24.72 -19.77
CA HIS A 405 -3.49 -25.82 -20.12
C HIS A 405 -4.26 -26.38 -18.91
N GLN A 406 -4.02 -25.84 -17.71
CA GLN A 406 -4.66 -26.23 -16.45
C GLN A 406 -4.54 -27.74 -16.18
N CYS A 407 -3.33 -28.28 -16.39
CA CYS A 407 -3.04 -29.70 -16.24
C CYS A 407 -1.75 -29.95 -15.43
N SER A 408 -1.62 -31.15 -14.88
CA SER A 408 -0.44 -31.56 -14.11
C SER A 408 0.72 -31.92 -15.04
N LEU A 409 1.90 -31.41 -14.75
CA LEU A 409 3.18 -31.75 -15.37
C LEU A 409 3.95 -32.81 -14.59
N GLY A 410 3.53 -33.14 -13.37
CA GLY A 410 4.13 -34.16 -12.51
C GLY A 410 4.04 -33.81 -11.02
N ASN A 411 4.19 -34.81 -10.15
CA ASN A 411 4.12 -34.62 -8.70
C ASN A 411 5.25 -35.35 -7.94
N LEU A 412 5.42 -34.98 -6.69
CA LEU A 412 6.30 -35.64 -5.71
C LEU A 412 5.60 -35.60 -4.35
N LYS A 413 5.68 -36.71 -3.61
CA LYS A 413 5.22 -36.82 -2.21
C LYS A 413 6.38 -37.32 -1.37
N LEU A 414 6.79 -36.53 -0.38
CA LEU A 414 7.94 -36.77 0.48
C LEU A 414 7.49 -36.85 1.95
N PRO A 415 7.48 -38.05 2.57
CA PRO A 415 7.19 -38.19 3.99
C PRO A 415 8.22 -37.45 4.84
N LEU A 416 7.77 -36.55 5.72
CA LEU A 416 8.67 -35.71 6.52
C LEU A 416 9.50 -36.51 7.54
N SER A 417 9.17 -37.78 7.76
CA SER A 417 9.99 -38.71 8.54
C SER A 417 11.35 -38.98 7.90
N GLN A 418 11.50 -38.91 6.58
CA GLN A 418 12.80 -39.09 5.90
C GLN A 418 13.78 -37.96 6.25
N LEU A 419 13.27 -36.75 6.54
CA LEU A 419 14.09 -35.65 7.05
C LEU A 419 14.54 -35.88 8.50
N LEU A 420 13.80 -36.65 9.30
CA LEU A 420 14.19 -37.02 10.68
C LEU A 420 15.38 -37.99 10.73
N GLU A 421 15.66 -38.68 9.63
CA GLU A 421 16.79 -39.61 9.46
C GLU A 421 17.97 -38.96 8.72
N SER A 422 17.84 -37.71 8.27
CA SER A 422 18.84 -36.99 7.48
C SER A 422 19.77 -36.12 8.35
N GLU A 423 21.03 -35.98 7.93
CA GLU A 423 22.00 -35.07 8.55
C GLU A 423 21.48 -33.62 8.55
N ASP A 424 21.67 -32.90 9.65
CA ASP A 424 21.13 -31.54 9.87
C ASP A 424 19.62 -31.42 9.57
N LEU A 425 18.86 -32.52 9.66
CA LEU A 425 17.46 -32.65 9.24
C LEU A 425 17.18 -32.11 7.82
N THR A 426 18.15 -32.25 6.90
CA THR A 426 18.17 -31.54 5.61
C THR A 426 18.46 -32.48 4.44
N MET A 427 17.70 -32.32 3.35
CA MET A 427 17.97 -32.94 2.05
C MET A 427 18.20 -31.85 0.99
N HIS A 428 19.16 -32.05 0.08
CA HIS A 428 19.38 -31.17 -1.07
C HIS A 428 19.73 -32.00 -2.30
N GLN A 429 18.77 -32.18 -3.20
CA GLN A 429 18.92 -33.07 -4.36
C GLN A 429 17.89 -32.78 -5.46
N ARG A 430 18.09 -33.42 -6.62
CA ARG A 430 17.06 -33.54 -7.66
C ARG A 430 16.17 -34.73 -7.35
N PHE A 431 14.89 -34.46 -7.16
CA PHE A 431 13.85 -35.47 -6.99
C PHE A 431 13.23 -35.77 -8.37
N HIS A 432 12.91 -37.04 -8.64
CA HIS A 432 12.15 -37.43 -9.82
C HIS A 432 10.66 -37.11 -9.62
N LEU A 433 9.99 -36.68 -10.70
CA LEU A 433 8.55 -36.40 -10.68
C LEU A 433 7.75 -37.64 -11.12
N SER A 434 6.89 -38.12 -10.23
CA SER A 434 5.84 -39.08 -10.53
C SER A 434 4.81 -38.49 -11.50
N ASN A 435 4.12 -39.36 -12.24
CA ASN A 435 3.11 -38.98 -13.25
C ASN A 435 3.61 -37.96 -14.30
N SER A 436 4.91 -37.98 -14.60
CA SER A 436 5.59 -37.02 -15.50
C SER A 436 6.30 -37.73 -16.66
N GLY A 437 7.10 -36.98 -17.42
CA GLY A 437 8.05 -37.51 -18.39
C GLY A 437 9.17 -38.34 -17.72
N PRO A 438 9.81 -39.27 -18.44
CA PRO A 438 10.71 -40.27 -17.85
C PRO A 438 11.98 -39.68 -17.20
N ASN A 439 12.41 -38.50 -17.65
CA ASN A 439 13.60 -37.80 -17.14
C ASN A 439 13.24 -36.51 -16.38
N SER A 440 11.96 -36.31 -16.06
CA SER A 440 11.48 -35.13 -15.33
C SER A 440 12.04 -35.10 -13.91
N THR A 441 12.65 -33.98 -13.54
CA THR A 441 13.20 -33.77 -12.19
C THR A 441 12.94 -32.37 -11.68
N ILE A 442 12.89 -32.22 -10.35
CA ILE A 442 12.77 -30.96 -9.63
C ILE A 442 13.92 -30.88 -8.60
N ASN A 443 14.70 -29.79 -8.62
CA ASN A 443 15.78 -29.55 -7.66
C ASN A 443 15.26 -28.74 -6.49
N MET A 444 15.44 -29.27 -5.27
CA MET A 444 15.02 -28.58 -4.04
C MET A 444 16.02 -28.83 -2.92
N LYS A 445 16.17 -27.82 -2.05
CA LYS A 445 16.73 -27.99 -0.70
C LYS A 445 15.57 -27.89 0.30
N ILE A 446 15.48 -28.88 1.19
CA ILE A 446 14.38 -29.05 2.13
C ILE A 446 14.99 -29.29 3.50
N ALA A 447 14.72 -28.42 4.47
CA ALA A 447 15.22 -28.55 5.84
C ALA A 447 14.06 -28.51 6.83
N LEU A 448 14.05 -29.47 7.75
CA LEU A 448 13.10 -29.51 8.87
C LEU A 448 13.81 -28.99 10.14
N ARG A 449 13.15 -28.21 10.97
CA ARG A 449 13.67 -27.76 12.27
C ARG A 449 12.65 -28.01 13.36
N VAL A 450 13.03 -28.70 14.43
CA VAL A 450 12.12 -28.99 15.55
C VAL A 450 11.99 -27.73 16.42
N LEU A 451 10.76 -27.31 16.70
CA LEU A 451 10.48 -26.10 17.47
C LEU A 451 10.52 -26.45 18.96
N SER A 452 11.57 -26.02 19.66
CA SER A 452 11.83 -26.39 21.05
C SER A 452 11.89 -25.16 21.94
N LEU A 453 11.04 -25.12 22.97
CA LEU A 453 11.18 -24.16 24.07
C LEU A 453 12.38 -24.59 24.93
N GLU A 454 13.45 -23.79 24.91
CA GLU A 454 14.61 -23.99 25.77
C GLU A 454 14.28 -23.58 27.21
N LYS A 455 14.64 -24.42 28.18
CA LYS A 455 14.61 -24.03 29.59
C LYS A 455 15.81 -23.14 29.90
N GLN A 456 15.56 -21.94 30.42
CA GLN A 456 16.60 -21.18 31.12
C GLN A 456 17.18 -22.00 32.28
N ALA A 457 18.48 -21.85 32.51
CA ALA A 457 19.10 -22.15 33.80
C ALA A 457 19.16 -20.84 34.62
N ARG A 458 18.19 -20.61 35.50
CA ARG A 458 18.15 -19.43 36.39
C ARG A 458 17.73 -19.77 37.82
N SER A 459 18.10 -18.87 38.73
CA SER A 459 17.86 -18.87 40.18
C SER A 459 16.48 -18.32 40.55
N PRO A 460 15.90 -18.71 41.71
CA PRO A 460 14.52 -18.39 42.08
C PRO A 460 14.21 -16.91 42.38
N ASP A 461 15.21 -16.03 42.54
CA ASP A 461 15.02 -14.65 43.00
C ASP A 461 14.86 -13.59 41.88
N HIS A 462 14.56 -13.98 40.64
CA HIS A 462 14.28 -13.02 39.56
C HIS A 462 12.79 -12.65 39.49
N GLN A 463 12.50 -11.36 39.65
CA GLN A 463 11.20 -10.79 39.28
C GLN A 463 11.16 -10.57 37.76
N HIS A 464 10.05 -10.96 37.14
CA HIS A 464 9.79 -10.66 35.73
C HIS A 464 9.55 -9.15 35.54
N SER A 465 10.18 -8.56 34.51
CA SER A 465 9.87 -7.20 34.07
C SER A 465 10.24 -7.01 32.60
N ALA A 466 9.40 -7.51 31.69
CA ALA A 466 9.46 -7.07 30.30
C ALA A 466 9.15 -5.55 30.23
N GLN A 467 10.04 -4.77 29.64
CA GLN A 467 9.90 -3.32 29.53
C GLN A 467 9.03 -2.96 28.33
N VAL A 468 7.73 -2.84 28.57
CA VAL A 468 6.78 -2.26 27.60
C VAL A 468 7.30 -0.91 27.11
N LYS A 469 7.65 -0.84 25.82
CA LYS A 469 8.18 0.37 25.21
C LYS A 469 7.05 1.36 24.93
N ARG A 470 6.76 2.23 25.90
CA ARG A 470 5.84 3.35 25.69
C ARG A 470 6.26 4.18 24.46
N PRO A 471 5.41 4.33 23.44
CA PRO A 471 5.73 5.16 22.28
C PRO A 471 5.82 6.63 22.70
N SER A 472 7.00 7.24 22.55
CA SER A 472 7.29 8.60 23.02
C SER A 472 6.72 9.69 22.09
N PHE A 473 5.40 9.75 21.96
CA PHE A 473 4.72 10.83 21.22
C PHE A 473 4.76 12.15 21.99
N SER A 474 5.55 13.11 21.49
CA SER A 474 5.60 14.48 21.99
C SER A 474 4.26 15.19 21.83
N LYS A 475 3.59 15.52 22.94
CA LYS A 475 2.27 16.18 23.02
C LYS A 475 2.25 17.68 22.63
N ASP A 476 2.93 18.05 21.55
CA ASP A 476 2.88 19.41 20.97
C ASP A 476 2.31 19.46 19.54
N ALA A 477 2.26 18.33 18.82
CA ALA A 477 1.83 18.27 17.42
C ALA A 477 0.29 18.26 17.20
N ARG A 478 -0.50 18.90 18.07
CA ARG A 478 -1.98 18.93 17.91
C ARG A 478 -2.71 20.14 18.50
N LYS A 479 -2.14 21.36 18.49
CA LYS A 479 -2.86 22.59 18.91
C LYS A 479 -2.35 23.94 18.35
N SER A 480 -2.32 24.12 17.03
CA SER A 480 -2.15 25.46 16.42
C SER A 480 -2.89 25.63 15.09
N SER A 481 -3.88 26.53 15.05
CA SER A 481 -4.61 26.91 13.83
C SER A 481 -3.90 28.06 13.12
N PHE A 482 -3.20 27.76 12.02
CA PHE A 482 -2.52 28.78 11.23
C PHE A 482 -3.51 29.71 10.51
N LYS A 483 -3.64 30.94 11.00
CA LYS A 483 -4.09 32.09 10.20
C LYS A 483 -2.85 32.80 9.64
N PRO A 484 -2.82 33.18 8.36
CA PRO A 484 -1.75 34.02 7.82
C PRO A 484 -1.95 35.48 8.25
N GLN A 485 -0.91 36.13 8.77
CA GLN A 485 -0.83 37.59 8.92
C GLN A 485 0.53 38.11 8.47
N VAL A 486 0.53 39.38 8.04
CA VAL A 486 1.65 40.08 7.39
C VAL A 486 2.59 40.69 8.46
N PRO A 487 3.91 40.77 8.24
CA PRO A 487 4.83 41.41 9.18
C PRO A 487 4.54 42.91 9.34
N VAL A 488 4.63 43.41 10.58
CA VAL A 488 4.62 44.84 10.92
C VAL A 488 5.83 45.13 11.81
N SER A 489 6.51 46.24 11.55
CA SER A 489 7.72 46.66 12.27
C SER A 489 7.47 46.97 13.75
N PRO A 490 8.44 46.76 14.66
CA PRO A 490 8.31 47.13 16.07
C PRO A 490 8.34 48.65 16.26
N ALA A 491 7.60 49.13 17.26
CA ALA A 491 7.61 50.52 17.70
C ALA A 491 8.55 50.75 18.91
N SER A 492 9.03 51.97 19.08
CA SER A 492 9.89 52.40 20.20
C SER A 492 9.08 52.92 21.39
N ASP A 493 9.49 52.59 22.61
CA ASP A 493 8.89 53.08 23.86
C ASP A 493 9.77 54.19 24.50
N PRO A 494 9.23 55.28 25.08
CA PRO A 494 10.03 56.48 25.39
C PRO A 494 10.31 56.70 26.89
N ASN A 495 11.58 56.86 27.28
CA ASN A 495 11.98 57.59 28.49
C ASN A 495 13.42 58.19 28.36
N LYS A 496 13.64 59.36 28.99
CA LYS A 496 14.85 60.23 28.99
C LYS A 496 14.94 60.94 30.38
N PRO A 497 15.96 61.77 30.77
CA PRO A 497 16.96 62.54 29.98
C PRO A 497 18.46 62.47 30.50
N VAL A 498 19.53 62.69 29.69
CA VAL A 498 20.42 63.91 29.52
C VAL A 498 21.36 64.23 30.73
N PRO A 499 22.59 64.85 30.66
CA PRO A 499 23.40 65.56 29.60
C PRO A 499 24.87 65.03 29.39
N ALA A 500 25.84 65.66 28.67
CA ALA A 500 25.93 66.41 27.38
C ALA A 500 27.39 66.87 27.00
N SER A 501 27.64 67.22 25.72
CA SER A 501 28.74 68.09 25.15
C SER A 501 30.19 67.57 25.05
N PRO A 502 31.13 68.18 24.25
CA PRO A 502 31.07 69.03 23.03
C PRO A 502 31.83 68.44 21.78
N VAL A 503 31.55 68.67 20.47
CA VAL A 503 31.60 69.84 19.52
C VAL A 503 32.96 70.06 18.77
N THR A 504 32.92 70.61 17.53
CA THR A 504 34.00 71.00 16.55
C THR A 504 34.52 69.91 15.57
N ASP A 505 34.79 70.15 14.26
CA ASP A 505 34.46 71.30 13.38
C ASP A 505 34.33 70.92 11.85
N SER A 506 34.32 71.92 10.95
CA SER A 506 33.72 71.91 9.61
C SER A 506 34.55 72.64 8.53
N ASP A 507 34.54 72.17 7.26
CA ASP A 507 34.35 72.96 6.00
C ASP A 507 34.41 72.07 4.74
N LYS A 508 33.59 72.25 3.67
CA LYS A 508 33.66 73.21 2.53
C LYS A 508 34.98 73.15 1.74
N LYS A 509 35.04 73.25 0.39
CA LYS A 509 34.06 73.55 -0.69
C LYS A 509 34.66 73.09 -2.06
N THR A 510 33.97 72.95 -3.21
CA THR A 510 32.53 72.95 -3.54
C THR A 510 32.21 71.67 -4.39
N ASP A 511 31.75 71.57 -5.66
CA ASP A 511 31.20 72.50 -6.71
C ASP A 511 30.12 71.81 -7.59
N THR A 512 29.89 72.32 -8.81
CA THR A 512 28.77 72.05 -9.74
C THR A 512 29.20 71.16 -10.94
N SER A 513 28.35 70.58 -11.79
CA SER A 513 26.92 70.85 -12.13
C SER A 513 26.13 69.65 -12.73
N ASP A 514 24.85 69.54 -12.35
CA ASP A 514 23.63 69.18 -13.14
C ASP A 514 23.51 67.97 -14.15
N LYS A 515 22.49 67.12 -13.87
CA LYS A 515 21.47 66.45 -14.74
C LYS A 515 21.73 65.31 -15.77
N SER A 516 20.84 64.31 -15.65
CA SER A 516 20.12 63.48 -16.67
C SER A 516 20.81 62.45 -17.61
N GLN A 517 20.56 61.16 -17.30
CA GLN A 517 20.06 60.01 -18.13
C GLN A 517 20.44 59.76 -19.63
N PRO A 518 20.29 58.50 -20.16
CA PRO A 518 21.27 57.87 -21.09
C PRO A 518 20.79 57.73 -22.56
N PRO A 519 21.54 57.09 -23.49
CA PRO A 519 21.40 55.61 -23.73
C PRO A 519 22.62 54.85 -24.36
N ASN A 520 22.47 53.52 -24.52
CA ASN A 520 23.04 52.57 -25.53
C ASN A 520 24.53 52.58 -26.00
N ALA A 521 25.16 51.39 -26.06
CA ALA A 521 25.80 50.77 -27.26
C ALA A 521 26.48 49.40 -26.99
N SER A 522 26.90 48.66 -28.04
CA SER A 522 27.63 47.37 -28.01
C SER A 522 28.77 47.31 -29.05
N PRO A 523 29.82 46.48 -28.83
CA PRO A 523 30.41 45.62 -29.89
C PRO A 523 30.73 44.17 -29.38
N GLN A 524 30.71 43.07 -30.16
CA GLN A 524 31.65 42.58 -31.23
C GLN A 524 33.11 42.43 -30.75
N TRP A 525 33.92 41.39 -31.05
CA TRP A 525 34.37 40.73 -32.32
C TRP A 525 34.92 39.29 -31.99
N PRO A 526 35.53 38.43 -32.86
CA PRO A 526 35.50 38.20 -34.33
C PRO A 526 35.32 36.70 -34.78
N THR A 527 35.45 36.43 -36.09
CA THR A 527 35.57 35.11 -36.78
C THR A 527 37.07 34.66 -36.94
N ASP A 528 37.55 33.63 -37.68
CA ASP A 528 37.03 32.84 -38.84
C ASP A 528 37.86 31.55 -39.18
N LEU A 529 37.48 30.85 -40.26
CA LEU A 529 38.20 29.82 -41.08
C LEU A 529 38.41 28.40 -40.47
N SER A 530 37.73 27.35 -40.98
CA SER A 530 38.07 26.48 -42.16
C SER A 530 39.14 25.41 -41.84
N ARG A 531 39.14 24.14 -42.30
CA ARG A 531 38.39 23.30 -43.27
C ARG A 531 38.51 21.83 -42.73
N SER A 532 37.98 20.72 -43.25
CA SER A 532 37.17 20.26 -44.41
C SER A 532 36.74 18.79 -44.08
N SER A 533 36.02 17.99 -44.88
CA SER A 533 34.79 18.12 -45.69
C SER A 533 34.64 16.86 -46.59
N SER A 534 33.97 15.80 -46.14
CA SER A 534 33.35 14.77 -47.01
C SER A 534 32.36 13.91 -46.18
N SER A 535 31.03 13.86 -46.35
CA SER A 535 30.12 14.06 -47.51
C SER A 535 30.14 12.91 -48.52
N LEU A 536 29.04 12.38 -49.08
CA LEU A 536 27.58 12.67 -48.96
C LEU A 536 26.85 11.35 -48.58
N HIS A 537 25.55 11.04 -48.68
CA HIS A 537 24.24 11.65 -49.04
C HIS A 537 23.15 10.65 -48.51
N ALA A 538 21.82 10.84 -48.44
CA ALA A 538 20.83 11.93 -48.57
C ALA A 538 19.55 11.46 -47.78
N SER A 539 18.35 12.07 -47.76
CA SER A 539 17.81 13.32 -48.31
C SER A 539 16.63 13.81 -47.44
N ASN A 540 16.55 15.13 -47.20
CA ASN A 540 15.37 16.01 -47.09
C ASN A 540 14.13 15.53 -46.28
N PHE A 541 13.56 16.33 -45.36
CA PHE A 541 12.98 17.65 -45.67
C PHE A 541 13.20 18.75 -44.59
N SER A 542 12.75 19.96 -44.92
CA SER A 542 13.09 21.25 -44.29
C SER A 542 12.26 21.62 -43.05
N TYR A 543 12.80 22.55 -42.24
CA TYR A 543 12.22 23.04 -40.99
C TYR A 543 12.17 24.57 -40.94
N SER A 544 11.18 25.14 -40.23
CA SER A 544 11.17 26.41 -39.45
C SER A 544 9.94 27.31 -39.70
N PRO A 545 9.55 28.18 -38.75
CA PRO A 545 10.08 28.39 -37.40
C PRO A 545 9.07 28.10 -36.26
N SER A 546 9.52 28.30 -35.03
CA SER A 546 8.81 28.09 -33.76
C SER A 546 7.54 28.95 -33.57
N HIS A 547 6.53 28.36 -32.92
CA HIS A 547 5.54 29.09 -32.12
C HIS A 547 5.38 28.41 -30.75
N LEU A 548 5.06 29.17 -29.69
CA LEU A 548 4.90 28.61 -28.35
C LEU A 548 3.66 27.71 -28.28
N SER A 549 3.88 26.41 -28.06
CA SER A 549 2.82 25.47 -27.68
C SER A 549 2.61 25.51 -26.16
N VAL A 550 1.56 26.21 -25.74
CA VAL A 550 0.95 25.95 -24.43
C VAL A 550 0.39 24.53 -24.48
N LYS A 551 0.85 23.64 -23.60
CA LYS A 551 0.28 22.29 -23.48
C LYS A 551 -1.19 22.39 -23.06
N GLU A 552 -2.10 22.11 -23.99
CA GLU A 552 -3.52 22.04 -23.70
C GLU A 552 -3.80 20.91 -22.68
N PRO A 553 -4.56 21.16 -21.61
CA PRO A 553 -4.91 20.12 -20.65
C PRO A 553 -5.95 19.18 -21.27
N THR A 554 -5.65 17.89 -21.31
CA THR A 554 -6.43 16.87 -22.01
C THR A 554 -7.90 16.83 -21.56
N PRO A 555 -8.88 16.80 -22.49
CA PRO A 555 -10.29 16.66 -22.14
C PRO A 555 -10.61 15.28 -21.55
N SER A 556 -11.70 15.20 -20.78
CA SER A 556 -12.14 13.96 -20.11
C SER A 556 -12.82 12.99 -21.10
N ILE A 557 -12.02 12.34 -21.94
CA ILE A 557 -12.45 11.36 -22.97
C ILE A 557 -13.29 10.23 -22.35
N ALA A 558 -12.90 9.75 -21.16
CA ALA A 558 -13.60 8.69 -20.44
C ALA A 558 -15.09 9.00 -20.18
N SER A 559 -15.46 10.26 -19.95
CA SER A 559 -16.88 10.64 -19.78
C SER A 559 -17.69 10.35 -21.04
N ASP A 560 -17.21 10.82 -22.18
CA ASP A 560 -17.99 10.83 -23.43
C ASP A 560 -18.02 9.46 -24.12
N ILE A 561 -17.06 8.57 -23.83
CA ILE A 561 -17.15 7.14 -24.17
C ILE A 561 -18.10 6.39 -23.21
N SER A 562 -18.14 6.76 -21.92
CA SER A 562 -19.02 6.10 -20.94
C SER A 562 -20.49 6.48 -21.06
N LEU A 563 -20.83 7.66 -21.60
CA LEU A 563 -22.21 8.15 -21.69
C LEU A 563 -23.09 7.27 -22.61
N PRO A 564 -22.72 7.00 -23.88
CA PRO A 564 -23.52 6.15 -24.77
C PRO A 564 -23.80 4.77 -24.18
N ILE A 565 -22.76 4.14 -23.59
CA ILE A 565 -22.85 2.81 -22.98
C ILE A 565 -23.80 2.84 -21.77
N ALA A 566 -23.63 3.79 -20.84
CA ALA A 566 -24.47 3.87 -19.64
C ALA A 566 -25.95 4.23 -19.95
N THR A 567 -26.21 5.02 -21.00
CA THR A 567 -27.58 5.27 -21.50
C THR A 567 -28.14 4.05 -22.23
N GLN A 568 -27.32 3.26 -22.92
CA GLN A 568 -27.74 2.00 -23.56
C GLN A 568 -28.05 0.89 -22.55
N GLU A 569 -27.26 0.77 -21.47
CA GLU A 569 -27.53 -0.12 -20.33
C GLU A 569 -28.84 0.25 -19.62
N LEU A 570 -29.10 1.55 -19.41
CA LEU A 570 -30.34 2.05 -18.84
C LEU A 570 -31.56 1.70 -19.72
N ARG A 571 -31.44 1.88 -21.04
CA ARG A 571 -32.46 1.46 -22.04
C ARG A 571 -32.73 -0.04 -22.01
N GLN A 572 -31.69 -0.86 -21.85
CA GLN A 572 -31.84 -2.32 -21.73
C GLN A 572 -32.55 -2.72 -20.44
N ARG A 573 -32.24 -2.07 -19.31
CA ARG A 573 -32.91 -2.31 -18.01
C ARG A 573 -34.37 -1.85 -18.00
N LEU A 574 -34.70 -0.70 -18.60
CA LEU A 574 -36.10 -0.25 -18.71
C LEU A 574 -36.98 -1.31 -19.41
N ARG A 575 -36.51 -1.87 -20.53
CA ARG A 575 -37.19 -2.96 -21.26
C ARG A 575 -37.30 -4.29 -20.49
N GLN A 576 -36.55 -4.47 -19.40
CA GLN A 576 -36.67 -5.63 -18.52
C GLN A 576 -37.70 -5.40 -17.41
N LEU A 577 -38.01 -4.13 -17.10
CA LEU A 577 -38.98 -3.72 -16.06
C LEU A 577 -40.41 -3.55 -16.59
N GLU A 578 -40.61 -3.43 -17.91
CA GLU A 578 -41.93 -3.22 -18.56
C GLU A 578 -42.97 -4.33 -18.29
N ASN A 579 -42.58 -5.47 -17.74
CA ASN A 579 -43.47 -6.58 -17.38
C ASN A 579 -44.25 -6.39 -16.05
N GLY A 580 -44.13 -5.24 -15.37
CA GLY A 580 -44.71 -5.02 -14.04
C GLY A 580 -45.30 -3.62 -13.77
N THR A 581 -46.58 -3.43 -14.13
CA THR A 581 -47.52 -2.40 -13.62
C THR A 581 -47.12 -0.91 -13.61
N THR A 582 -47.86 -0.12 -14.40
CA THR A 582 -48.13 1.33 -14.21
C THR A 582 -46.93 2.26 -14.06
N LEU A 583 -46.34 2.63 -15.20
CA LEU A 583 -45.43 3.76 -15.32
C LEU A 583 -46.17 5.08 -15.07
N GLY A 584 -45.71 5.87 -14.09
CA GLY A 584 -46.15 7.26 -13.91
C GLY A 584 -45.50 8.20 -14.93
N GLN A 585 -45.81 9.51 -14.86
CA GLN A 585 -45.25 10.53 -15.77
C GLN A 585 -43.71 10.68 -15.70
N SER A 586 -43.05 10.11 -14.69
CA SER A 586 -41.62 10.27 -14.39
C SER A 586 -40.93 8.90 -14.21
N PRO A 587 -40.63 8.13 -15.29
CA PRO A 587 -40.22 6.73 -15.20
C PRO A 587 -38.89 6.46 -14.49
N LEU A 588 -38.00 7.45 -14.40
CA LEU A 588 -36.70 7.35 -13.73
C LEU A 588 -36.67 8.03 -12.36
N GLY A 589 -37.84 8.46 -11.87
CA GLY A 589 -37.97 9.29 -10.68
C GLY A 589 -37.68 10.77 -10.94
N GLN A 590 -37.57 11.52 -9.84
CA GLN A 590 -37.38 12.97 -9.84
C GLN A 590 -36.29 13.39 -8.85
N ILE A 591 -35.65 14.54 -9.11
CA ILE A 591 -34.64 15.16 -8.24
C ILE A 591 -35.06 16.58 -7.85
N GLN A 592 -34.91 16.95 -6.58
CA GLN A 592 -35.15 18.30 -6.08
C GLN A 592 -33.84 19.07 -5.98
N LEU A 593 -33.76 20.21 -6.67
CA LEU A 593 -32.60 21.09 -6.68
C LEU A 593 -32.98 22.53 -6.33
N THR A 594 -32.15 23.19 -5.52
CA THR A 594 -32.10 24.66 -5.47
C THR A 594 -30.96 25.15 -6.35
N ILE A 595 -31.22 26.13 -7.21
CA ILE A 595 -30.21 26.74 -8.07
C ILE A 595 -30.26 28.25 -7.90
N ARG A 596 -29.12 28.88 -7.61
CA ARG A 596 -29.00 30.34 -7.45
C ARG A 596 -27.59 30.84 -7.77
N HIS A 597 -27.46 32.06 -8.28
CA HIS A 597 -26.17 32.74 -8.44
C HIS A 597 -25.95 33.77 -7.34
N SER A 598 -24.70 33.90 -6.89
CA SER A 598 -24.27 34.84 -5.87
C SER A 598 -23.32 35.85 -6.52
N SER A 599 -23.86 36.91 -7.12
CA SER A 599 -23.10 37.89 -7.91
C SER A 599 -21.96 38.53 -7.12
N GLN A 600 -22.20 38.89 -5.86
CA GLN A 600 -21.18 39.41 -4.92
C GLN A 600 -19.98 38.47 -4.70
N ARG A 601 -20.14 37.16 -4.96
CA ARG A 601 -19.12 36.12 -4.72
C ARG A 601 -18.68 35.41 -5.99
N ASN A 602 -19.18 35.81 -7.16
CA ASN A 602 -18.99 35.13 -8.46
C ASN A 602 -19.10 33.60 -8.38
N LYS A 603 -20.18 33.12 -7.75
CA LYS A 603 -20.45 31.69 -7.57
C LYS A 603 -21.87 31.31 -7.94
N LEU A 604 -22.03 30.32 -8.82
CA LEU A 604 -23.24 29.52 -8.92
C LEU A 604 -23.28 28.57 -7.73
N ILE A 605 -24.43 28.46 -7.08
CA ILE A 605 -24.68 27.61 -5.93
C ILE A 605 -25.81 26.66 -6.30
N VAL A 606 -25.58 25.36 -6.11
CA VAL A 606 -26.56 24.30 -6.33
C VAL A 606 -26.70 23.50 -5.04
N VAL A 607 -27.92 23.37 -4.51
CA VAL A 607 -28.22 22.44 -3.42
C VAL A 607 -28.91 21.23 -4.01
N VAL A 608 -28.38 20.04 -3.73
CA VAL A 608 -29.02 18.76 -4.03
C VAL A 608 -29.79 18.35 -2.78
N HIS A 609 -31.12 18.47 -2.81
CA HIS A 609 -31.97 18.18 -1.65
C HIS A 609 -32.24 16.68 -1.53
N SER A 610 -33.03 16.13 -2.44
CA SER A 610 -33.43 14.72 -2.43
C SER A 610 -33.74 14.22 -3.84
N CYS A 611 -33.84 12.90 -3.99
CA CYS A 611 -34.53 12.27 -5.12
C CYS A 611 -35.73 11.48 -4.60
N ARG A 612 -36.72 11.22 -5.47
CA ARG A 612 -37.86 10.35 -5.17
C ARG A 612 -38.21 9.45 -6.35
N ASN A 613 -38.79 8.29 -6.06
CA ASN A 613 -39.26 7.29 -7.02
C ASN A 613 -38.19 6.85 -8.03
N LEU A 614 -36.91 6.75 -7.61
CA LEU A 614 -35.84 6.22 -8.46
C LEU A 614 -36.08 4.74 -8.79
N ILE A 615 -35.59 4.28 -9.94
CA ILE A 615 -35.61 2.86 -10.29
C ILE A 615 -34.73 2.02 -9.35
N ALA A 616 -35.15 0.80 -9.06
CA ALA A 616 -34.37 -0.19 -8.32
C ALA A 616 -33.29 -0.81 -9.20
N PHE A 617 -32.09 -0.99 -8.66
CA PHE A 617 -30.97 -1.70 -9.30
C PHE A 617 -30.82 -3.15 -8.80
N SER A 618 -31.47 -3.49 -7.69
CA SER A 618 -31.49 -4.80 -7.04
C SER A 618 -32.81 -4.99 -6.27
N GLU A 619 -33.08 -6.21 -5.79
CA GLU A 619 -34.23 -6.47 -4.90
C GLU A 619 -34.15 -5.68 -3.58
N GLU A 620 -32.95 -5.32 -3.14
CA GLU A 620 -32.69 -4.45 -1.97
C GLU A 620 -32.76 -2.94 -2.30
N GLY A 621 -33.17 -2.58 -3.52
CA GLY A 621 -33.26 -1.21 -4.00
C GLY A 621 -32.01 -0.72 -4.74
N SER A 622 -31.56 0.49 -4.40
CA SER A 622 -30.49 1.22 -5.10
C SER A 622 -29.56 1.94 -4.11
N ASP A 623 -28.31 2.20 -4.53
CA ASP A 623 -27.31 2.99 -3.83
C ASP A 623 -27.04 4.33 -4.55
N PRO A 624 -28.01 5.27 -4.58
CA PRO A 624 -27.91 6.49 -5.38
C PRO A 624 -26.88 7.51 -4.88
N TYR A 625 -26.20 8.16 -5.83
CA TYR A 625 -25.52 9.44 -5.67
C TYR A 625 -25.74 10.34 -6.89
N VAL A 626 -25.60 11.65 -6.70
CA VAL A 626 -25.76 12.66 -7.75
C VAL A 626 -24.37 13.19 -8.15
N ARG A 627 -24.11 13.29 -9.46
CA ARG A 627 -22.92 13.91 -10.07
C ARG A 627 -23.35 15.16 -10.84
N MET A 628 -22.55 16.23 -10.78
CA MET A 628 -22.78 17.46 -11.57
C MET A 628 -21.52 17.94 -12.32
N TYR A 629 -21.73 18.56 -13.49
CA TYR A 629 -20.76 19.38 -14.26
C TYR A 629 -21.41 20.71 -14.69
N LEU A 630 -20.60 21.74 -14.96
CA LEU A 630 -21.05 23.02 -15.53
C LEU A 630 -20.56 23.15 -16.98
N LEU A 631 -21.34 22.60 -17.91
CA LEU A 631 -20.97 22.48 -19.32
C LEU A 631 -20.72 23.86 -19.97
N PRO A 632 -19.73 23.99 -20.88
CA PRO A 632 -18.94 22.91 -21.49
C PRO A 632 -17.80 22.32 -20.62
N ASP A 633 -17.60 22.72 -19.36
CA ASP A 633 -16.52 22.16 -18.54
C ASP A 633 -16.85 20.75 -18.02
N LYS A 634 -16.34 19.74 -18.75
CA LYS A 634 -16.37 18.31 -18.37
C LYS A 634 -15.10 17.84 -17.63
N ARG A 635 -14.18 18.74 -17.26
CA ARG A 635 -12.91 18.35 -16.60
C ARG A 635 -13.19 17.80 -15.20
N ARG A 636 -12.37 16.85 -14.73
CA ARG A 636 -12.54 16.21 -13.40
C ARG A 636 -12.54 17.22 -12.24
N SER A 637 -11.81 18.32 -12.37
CA SER A 637 -11.78 19.46 -11.43
C SER A 637 -13.09 20.26 -11.37
N GLY A 638 -13.83 20.33 -12.48
CA GLY A 638 -15.17 20.93 -12.56
C GLY A 638 -16.27 20.03 -11.99
N ARG A 639 -15.97 18.78 -11.62
CA ARG A 639 -16.96 17.83 -11.10
C ARG A 639 -17.42 18.21 -9.69
N ARG A 640 -18.70 17.98 -9.42
CA ARG A 640 -19.27 17.88 -8.05
C ARG A 640 -19.96 16.53 -7.91
N LYS A 641 -20.01 15.98 -6.70
CA LYS A 641 -20.77 14.76 -6.38
C LYS A 641 -21.28 14.78 -4.94
N THR A 642 -22.41 14.13 -4.69
CA THR A 642 -22.89 13.86 -3.33
C THR A 642 -22.15 12.70 -2.66
N HIS A 643 -22.46 12.45 -1.39
CA HIS A 643 -22.32 11.13 -0.80
C HIS A 643 -23.24 10.10 -1.49
N VAL A 644 -23.04 8.81 -1.20
CA VAL A 644 -23.90 7.70 -1.62
C VAL A 644 -24.87 7.40 -0.49
N SER A 645 -26.17 7.48 -0.74
CA SER A 645 -27.19 6.93 0.17
C SER A 645 -27.34 5.44 -0.17
N LYS A 646 -27.32 4.54 0.82
CA LYS A 646 -27.44 3.09 0.58
C LYS A 646 -28.89 2.60 0.58
N LYS A 647 -29.20 1.54 -0.18
CA LYS A 647 -30.47 0.78 -0.17
C LYS A 647 -31.74 1.66 -0.12
N THR A 648 -31.84 2.68 -0.99
CA THR A 648 -32.99 3.60 -1.04
C THR A 648 -33.32 4.08 -2.46
N LEU A 649 -34.62 4.20 -2.74
CA LEU A 649 -35.17 4.82 -3.96
C LEU A 649 -35.58 6.29 -3.74
N ASN A 650 -35.49 6.77 -2.50
CA ASN A 650 -35.88 8.11 -2.06
C ASN A 650 -34.77 8.75 -1.20
N PRO A 651 -33.55 8.96 -1.74
CA PRO A 651 -32.42 9.49 -0.97
C PRO A 651 -32.61 10.96 -0.61
N VAL A 652 -32.19 11.33 0.60
CA VAL A 652 -32.04 12.72 1.04
C VAL A 652 -30.55 13.02 1.19
N PHE A 653 -30.09 14.12 0.58
CA PHE A 653 -28.70 14.52 0.52
C PHE A 653 -28.44 15.85 1.24
N ASP A 654 -29.29 16.84 1.00
CA ASP A 654 -29.17 18.25 1.47
C ASP A 654 -27.78 18.88 1.31
N GLN A 655 -27.06 18.53 0.24
CA GLN A 655 -25.67 18.95 0.02
C GLN A 655 -25.58 20.18 -0.89
N MET A 656 -24.93 21.24 -0.39
CA MET A 656 -24.64 22.46 -1.14
C MET A 656 -23.29 22.39 -1.85
N PHE A 657 -23.26 22.76 -3.13
CA PHE A 657 -22.07 22.84 -3.95
C PHE A 657 -21.96 24.21 -4.61
N ASP A 658 -20.72 24.66 -4.86
CA ASP A 658 -20.47 25.87 -5.64
C ASP A 658 -19.56 25.63 -6.86
N PHE A 659 -19.81 26.45 -7.88
CA PHE A 659 -18.98 26.62 -9.06
C PHE A 659 -18.59 28.09 -9.12
N SER A 660 -17.30 28.40 -9.20
CA SER A 660 -16.82 29.78 -9.37
C SER A 660 -16.98 30.19 -10.83
N VAL A 661 -17.90 31.11 -11.10
CA VAL A 661 -18.37 31.52 -12.43
C VAL A 661 -19.08 32.87 -12.31
N SER A 662 -18.86 33.78 -13.26
CA SER A 662 -19.54 35.10 -13.24
C SER A 662 -21.00 35.00 -13.72
N LEU A 663 -21.85 35.99 -13.42
CA LEU A 663 -23.26 35.96 -13.86
C LEU A 663 -23.43 36.00 -15.40
N PRO A 664 -22.73 36.85 -16.17
CA PRO A 664 -22.84 36.88 -17.64
C PRO A 664 -22.25 35.64 -18.32
N GLU A 665 -21.41 34.90 -17.61
CA GLU A 665 -20.83 33.63 -18.06
C GLU A 665 -21.77 32.45 -17.75
N VAL A 666 -22.34 32.38 -16.54
CA VAL A 666 -23.20 31.25 -16.15
C VAL A 666 -24.46 31.18 -17.01
N GLN A 667 -24.98 32.32 -17.46
CA GLN A 667 -26.11 32.39 -18.40
C GLN A 667 -25.84 31.70 -19.76
N ARG A 668 -24.57 31.37 -20.06
CA ARG A 668 -24.14 30.65 -21.27
C ARG A 668 -23.72 29.20 -20.99
N ARG A 669 -23.99 28.70 -19.78
CA ARG A 669 -23.63 27.35 -19.32
C ARG A 669 -24.88 26.47 -19.16
N THR A 670 -24.67 25.16 -19.16
CA THR A 670 -25.70 24.16 -18.85
C THR A 670 -25.25 23.34 -17.65
N LEU A 671 -26.08 23.23 -16.61
CA LEU A 671 -25.83 22.30 -15.51
C LEU A 671 -26.19 20.89 -15.97
N ASP A 672 -25.20 20.00 -16.03
CA ASP A 672 -25.37 18.58 -16.33
C ASP A 672 -25.39 17.80 -15.02
N VAL A 673 -26.54 17.22 -14.70
CA VAL A 673 -26.82 16.46 -13.48
C VAL A 673 -27.09 15.01 -13.86
N ALA A 674 -26.47 14.05 -13.18
CA ALA A 674 -26.75 12.63 -13.36
C ALA A 674 -26.79 11.90 -12.03
N VAL A 675 -27.88 11.17 -11.79
CA VAL A 675 -28.08 10.26 -10.66
C VAL A 675 -27.55 8.89 -11.07
N LYS A 676 -26.76 8.25 -10.22
CA LYS A 676 -26.03 7.00 -10.52
C LYS A 676 -26.07 6.02 -9.37
N ASN A 677 -26.09 4.73 -9.67
CA ASN A 677 -26.00 3.67 -8.68
C ASN A 677 -24.53 3.36 -8.34
N SER A 678 -24.22 3.25 -7.05
CA SER A 678 -22.89 2.97 -6.52
C SER A 678 -22.83 1.62 -5.78
N GLY A 679 -23.20 0.54 -6.48
CA GLY A 679 -23.22 -0.81 -5.92
C GLY A 679 -21.88 -1.26 -5.29
N GLY A 680 -21.94 -2.30 -4.48
CA GLY A 680 -20.86 -2.76 -3.61
C GLY A 680 -19.55 -3.21 -4.29
N PHE A 681 -18.58 -3.63 -3.48
CA PHE A 681 -17.20 -3.93 -3.89
C PHE A 681 -17.09 -4.94 -5.05
N LEU A 682 -17.99 -5.94 -5.10
CA LEU A 682 -18.03 -6.99 -6.14
C LEU A 682 -19.30 -6.97 -7.02
N SER A 683 -20.17 -5.97 -6.85
CA SER A 683 -21.49 -5.92 -7.49
C SER A 683 -21.44 -5.43 -8.95
N LYS A 684 -22.30 -6.00 -9.80
CA LYS A 684 -22.50 -5.61 -11.22
C LYS A 684 -23.45 -4.40 -11.36
N ASP A 685 -23.91 -3.87 -10.24
CA ASP A 685 -25.08 -3.00 -10.14
C ASP A 685 -24.64 -1.53 -10.07
N LYS A 686 -23.66 -1.20 -10.91
CA LYS A 686 -23.19 0.17 -11.15
C LYS A 686 -23.78 0.64 -12.47
N GLY A 687 -24.21 1.89 -12.54
CA GLY A 687 -24.90 2.40 -13.73
C GLY A 687 -25.52 3.78 -13.56
N LEU A 688 -26.24 4.22 -14.60
CA LEU A 688 -27.04 5.44 -14.60
C LEU A 688 -28.45 5.12 -14.05
N LEU A 689 -28.94 5.94 -13.12
CA LEU A 689 -30.34 5.93 -12.67
C LEU A 689 -31.18 6.93 -13.46
N GLY A 690 -30.60 8.09 -13.81
CA GLY A 690 -31.22 9.07 -14.69
C GLY A 690 -30.38 10.35 -14.81
N LYS A 691 -30.74 11.23 -15.75
CA LYS A 691 -29.99 12.44 -16.10
C LYS A 691 -30.92 13.64 -16.27
N LEU A 692 -30.36 14.84 -16.15
CA LEU A 692 -31.04 16.12 -16.26
C LEU A 692 -30.06 17.20 -16.76
N LEU A 693 -30.44 17.96 -17.79
CA LEU A 693 -29.71 19.10 -18.31
C LEU A 693 -30.53 20.38 -18.09
N ILE A 694 -29.96 21.35 -17.38
CA ILE A 694 -30.62 22.63 -17.08
C ILE A 694 -29.83 23.77 -17.75
N PRO A 695 -30.33 24.36 -18.85
CA PRO A 695 -29.78 25.60 -19.39
C PRO A 695 -29.93 26.73 -18.35
N LEU A 696 -28.84 27.44 -18.05
CA LEU A 696 -28.82 28.44 -16.98
C LEU A 696 -29.09 29.87 -17.49
N ALA A 697 -29.73 30.02 -18.65
CA ALA A 697 -29.99 31.29 -19.32
C ALA A 697 -31.12 32.16 -18.70
N SER A 698 -31.52 31.89 -17.45
CA SER A 698 -32.61 32.63 -16.78
C SER A 698 -32.09 33.83 -15.98
N GLU A 699 -32.80 34.96 -16.06
CA GLU A 699 -32.55 36.15 -15.24
C GLU A 699 -32.90 35.93 -13.75
N GLU A 700 -33.75 34.93 -13.45
CA GLU A 700 -34.18 34.63 -12.08
C GLU A 700 -33.08 34.01 -11.20
N LEU A 701 -31.94 33.62 -11.78
CA LEU A 701 -30.79 33.06 -11.07
C LEU A 701 -30.35 33.88 -9.85
N ALA A 702 -30.48 35.21 -9.90
CA ALA A 702 -30.08 36.09 -8.80
C ALA A 702 -31.00 35.96 -7.55
N LYS A 703 -32.29 35.64 -7.75
CA LYS A 703 -33.21 35.26 -6.67
C LYS A 703 -32.98 33.80 -6.26
N GLY A 704 -32.85 32.95 -7.28
CA GLY A 704 -32.81 31.51 -7.16
C GLY A 704 -34.19 30.88 -6.97
N TRP A 705 -34.27 29.59 -7.25
CA TRP A 705 -35.50 28.79 -7.12
C TRP A 705 -35.18 27.41 -6.56
N THR A 706 -36.19 26.75 -6.00
CA THR A 706 -36.16 25.32 -5.63
C THR A 706 -37.28 24.62 -6.37
N GLN A 707 -36.99 23.61 -7.19
CA GLN A 707 -38.02 22.84 -7.89
C GLN A 707 -37.65 21.36 -8.01
N TRP A 708 -38.67 20.53 -8.22
CA TRP A 708 -38.51 19.14 -8.65
C TRP A 708 -38.29 19.10 -10.16
N TYR A 709 -37.44 18.18 -10.60
CA TYR A 709 -37.13 17.92 -12.00
C TYR A 709 -37.26 16.43 -12.29
N ASP A 710 -37.89 16.09 -13.40
CA ASP A 710 -37.91 14.73 -13.92
C ASP A 710 -36.53 14.30 -14.41
N LEU A 711 -36.20 13.03 -14.18
CA LEU A 711 -35.00 12.40 -14.71
C LEU A 711 -35.31 11.71 -16.04
N THR A 712 -34.46 11.91 -17.05
CA THR A 712 -34.56 11.30 -18.38
C THR A 712 -33.26 10.59 -18.76
N GLU A 713 -33.28 9.78 -19.82
CA GLU A 713 -32.15 8.92 -20.22
C GLU A 713 -30.93 9.73 -20.71
N ASP A 714 -31.20 10.85 -21.37
CA ASP A 714 -30.24 11.74 -22.04
C ASP A 714 -30.13 13.11 -21.35
N GLY A 715 -31.05 13.42 -20.43
CA GLY A 715 -31.16 14.67 -19.70
C GLY A 715 -31.96 15.76 -20.40
N THR A 716 -32.57 15.52 -21.57
CA THR A 716 -33.47 16.50 -22.19
C THR A 716 -34.89 16.38 -21.63
N ARG A 717 -35.69 17.46 -21.71
CA ARG A 717 -37.13 17.40 -21.41
C ARG A 717 -37.87 16.73 -22.57
N PRO A 718 -38.89 15.89 -22.33
CA PRO A 718 -39.78 15.41 -23.38
C PRO A 718 -40.43 16.59 -24.12
N GLN A 719 -40.52 16.51 -25.45
CA GLN A 719 -41.27 17.48 -26.25
C GLN A 719 -42.78 17.20 -26.13
N GLY A 720 -43.40 17.65 -25.03
CA GLY A 720 -44.81 17.32 -24.77
C GLY A 720 -45.42 17.79 -23.45
N ALA A 721 -45.03 18.97 -22.94
CA ALA A 721 -45.76 19.65 -21.87
C ALA A 721 -45.54 21.16 -21.97
N SER A 722 -46.64 21.92 -21.97
CA SER A 722 -46.68 23.40 -22.01
C SER A 722 -47.26 23.94 -20.71
#